data_AF-A0A084AYV6-F1
#
_entry.id   AF-A0A084AYV6-F1
#
_cell.length_a   1.000
_cell.length_b   1.000
_cell.length_c   1.000
_cell.angle_alpha   90.00
_cell.angle_beta   90.00
_cell.angle_gamma   90.00
#
_symmetry.space_group_name_H-M   'P 1'
#
loop_
_entity.id
_entity.type
_entity.pdbx_description
1 polymer ?
#
loop_
_entity_poly.entity_id
_entity_poly.type
_entity_poly.pdbx_seq_one_letter_code
_entity_poly.pdbx_strand_id
1 'polypeptide(L)'
;MADTKAGLLSCGIRLQSDKCNLHAILIPCWSGALPPSPASGCWSLDFHFISANEAFDLPGVSFITLDDSELSEYPVQYRRLLTADLSAALASSKGQDCVNVLRLLFAVSPGTPIRSDYIEYRLRDAPTIHSVRSFLDPLAPTTGSRIASTDGPGSLKLLRQSLGGLIGQGDSLESTIQALNSEIDFRLSVPWLAPTPSPPRTKRILWVQGRANIVCSEQFYLAAQALGIIIVVADAPGHWMQDPAGPHAHLREAFVELNIDADVGLAQRIVDVVQAYPERIDGIVTISDSRLLHVARACEVLGLPTEKSDAYEIACDKGATRRLVECENGKGEESFVLEEAGELEAELVEREDSLRFPMIVKPRAGWNSDCVQRVEDTAELRAAIWRASKRHAASALESKGVVVEPYIDGPEVDADMAILDGEVLFCYITDDFPCSGDLGRGISGLNFQETVMDVPSALPEDEQAILRDSLPKTIQQCGFASGVFHCEARVKGSRLHYRSREDNGILDLHPKDEGIQEQQEPSCYLHEINARPPGYANTVAALLAHGVDYYAIRLLLALGYRREEEKQRIRALARPFRGAEPQYTSCIAVLPPTREGIMASENCVLDFLEANPDLKKHVVWFETVKGKGDTVQGPDSSELWMLGNVIVASRNGRKEAVEIAYSLRKRFDYKLLEDET
;
A
#
# COMPACT_ATOMS: atom_id res chain seq x y z
N MET A 1 26.51 34.59 7.15
CA MET A 1 25.91 35.53 8.15
C MET A 1 25.86 37.00 7.69
N ALA A 2 25.73 37.32 6.39
CA ALA A 2 25.62 38.72 5.93
C ALA A 2 24.31 39.08 5.19
N ASP A 3 23.42 38.12 4.89
CA ASP A 3 22.21 38.37 4.07
C ASP A 3 20.87 38.43 4.83
N THR A 4 20.85 38.34 6.17
CA THR A 4 19.60 38.35 6.96
C THR A 4 19.05 39.76 7.28
N LYS A 5 19.53 40.82 6.63
CA LYS A 5 19.20 42.22 7.01
C LYS A 5 17.99 42.85 6.31
N ALA A 6 17.31 42.15 5.40
CA ALA A 6 16.10 42.67 4.77
C ALA A 6 14.86 41.99 5.35
N GLY A 7 14.27 42.60 6.40
CA GLY A 7 12.90 42.28 6.83
C GLY A 7 12.72 41.49 8.14
N LEU A 8 13.64 41.56 9.10
CA LEU A 8 13.36 41.07 10.46
C LEU A 8 12.16 41.84 11.03
N LEU A 9 11.01 41.19 11.02
CA LEU A 9 9.82 41.61 11.76
C LEU A 9 10.18 41.79 13.23
N SER A 10 9.54 42.74 13.91
CA SER A 10 9.76 43.08 15.31
C SER A 10 9.35 41.99 16.32
N CYS A 11 9.19 40.72 15.89
CA CYS A 11 8.77 39.61 16.74
C CYS A 11 9.43 38.26 16.40
N GLY A 12 9.74 37.45 17.41
CA GLY A 12 10.18 36.06 17.31
C GLY A 12 9.60 35.18 18.44
N ILE A 13 9.89 33.88 18.42
CA ILE A 13 9.45 32.95 19.48
C ILE A 13 10.68 32.39 20.19
N ARG A 14 10.69 32.48 21.53
CA ARG A 14 11.69 31.86 22.38
C ARG A 14 11.10 30.55 22.92
N LEU A 15 11.68 29.43 22.52
CA LEU A 15 11.25 28.10 22.91
C LEU A 15 12.16 27.58 24.03
N GLN A 16 11.58 27.21 25.17
CA GLN A 16 12.30 26.75 26.36
C GLN A 16 11.64 25.48 26.91
N SER A 17 12.28 24.34 26.69
CA SER A 17 11.84 23.08 27.29
C SER A 17 12.99 22.44 28.04
N ASP A 18 12.98 22.61 29.37
CA ASP A 18 13.99 22.03 30.25
C ASP A 18 13.87 20.50 30.25
N LYS A 19 12.64 19.98 30.15
CA LYS A 19 12.37 18.52 30.04
C LYS A 19 13.03 17.87 28.84
N CYS A 20 13.21 18.61 27.75
CA CYS A 20 13.79 18.10 26.50
C CYS A 20 15.20 18.67 26.22
N ASN A 21 15.78 19.41 27.17
CA ASN A 21 17.04 20.14 27.00
C ASN A 21 17.08 21.00 25.72
N LEU A 22 15.97 21.68 25.41
CA LEU A 22 15.84 22.47 24.18
C LEU A 22 15.64 23.95 24.51
N HIS A 23 16.61 24.76 24.10
CA HIS A 23 16.51 26.22 24.09
C HIS A 23 16.78 26.71 22.68
N ALA A 24 15.76 27.30 22.05
CA ALA A 24 15.83 27.71 20.66
C ALA A 24 15.10 29.03 20.41
N ILE A 25 15.47 29.71 19.33
CA ILE A 25 14.77 30.89 18.83
C ILE A 25 14.23 30.60 17.45
N LEU A 26 12.93 30.84 17.27
CA LEU A 26 12.23 30.76 15.99
C LEU A 26 12.09 32.19 15.43
N ILE A 27 12.75 32.45 14.30
CA ILE A 27 12.74 33.73 13.61
C ILE A 27 11.85 33.61 12.38
N PRO A 28 10.73 34.37 12.27
CA PRO A 28 9.86 34.33 11.11
C PRO A 28 10.60 34.71 9.82
N CYS A 29 10.49 33.89 8.80
CA CYS A 29 11.05 34.09 7.47
C CYS A 29 9.93 34.55 6.52
N TRP A 30 9.41 35.76 6.73
CA TRP A 30 8.25 36.23 5.95
C TRP A 30 8.70 37.07 4.73
N SER A 31 8.33 36.65 3.53
CA SER A 31 8.66 37.35 2.27
C SER A 31 7.52 38.25 1.72
N GLY A 32 6.46 38.49 2.49
CA GLY A 32 5.46 39.53 2.17
C GLY A 32 4.44 39.20 1.07
N ALA A 33 4.48 38.00 0.47
CA ALA A 33 3.42 37.51 -0.41
C ALA A 33 2.95 36.12 0.03
N LEU A 34 1.63 35.93 0.17
CA LEU A 34 1.04 34.60 0.21
C LEU A 34 1.38 33.92 -1.13
N PRO A 35 2.08 32.78 -1.16
CA PRO A 35 2.23 32.04 -2.40
C PRO A 35 0.83 31.76 -2.98
N PRO A 36 0.66 31.81 -4.32
CA PRO A 36 -0.61 31.46 -4.94
C PRO A 36 -1.06 30.10 -4.42
N SER A 37 -2.34 29.98 -4.03
CA SER A 37 -2.90 28.77 -3.44
C SER A 37 -2.43 27.55 -4.22
N PRO A 38 -1.65 26.63 -3.62
CA PRO A 38 -1.40 25.36 -4.26
C PRO A 38 -2.74 24.64 -4.42
N ALA A 39 -2.79 23.65 -5.30
CA ALA A 39 -3.90 22.70 -5.35
C ALA A 39 -4.17 22.02 -3.98
N SER A 40 -3.24 22.13 -3.04
CA SER A 40 -3.31 21.63 -1.66
C SER A 40 -4.36 22.29 -0.77
N GLY A 41 -4.79 23.53 -1.06
CA GLY A 41 -5.69 24.28 -0.18
C GLY A 41 -5.06 24.75 1.14
N CYS A 42 -3.73 24.76 1.26
CA CYS A 42 -3.00 25.26 2.44
C CYS A 42 -1.98 26.37 2.11
N TRP A 43 -1.64 27.18 3.11
CA TRP A 43 -0.52 28.14 3.09
C TRP A 43 0.43 27.86 4.25
N SER A 44 1.66 28.38 4.20
CA SER A 44 2.69 28.08 5.21
C SER A 44 3.25 29.32 5.90
N LEU A 45 3.70 29.13 7.15
CA LEU A 45 4.55 30.07 7.87
C LEU A 45 5.87 29.40 8.21
N ASP A 46 6.97 30.04 7.81
CA ASP A 46 8.32 29.50 7.98
C ASP A 46 9.08 30.24 9.06
N PHE A 47 9.81 29.48 9.87
CA PHE A 47 10.71 29.98 10.90
C PHE A 47 12.09 29.40 10.69
N HIS A 48 13.10 30.26 10.58
CA HIS A 48 14.48 29.84 10.77
C HIS A 48 14.68 29.63 12.26
N PHE A 49 15.06 28.41 12.66
CA PHE A 49 15.30 28.13 14.06
C PHE A 49 16.77 27.83 14.35
N ILE A 50 17.24 28.39 15.46
CA ILE A 50 18.64 28.30 15.90
C ILE A 50 18.70 27.91 17.36
N SER A 51 19.72 27.12 17.73
CA SER A 51 20.03 26.83 19.13
C SER A 51 20.39 28.13 19.86
N ALA A 52 19.81 28.33 21.03
CA ALA A 52 20.10 29.47 21.90
C ALA A 52 20.77 28.95 23.17
N ASN A 53 22.11 29.04 23.22
CA ASN A 53 22.86 28.51 24.37
C ASN A 53 22.75 29.40 25.62
N GLU A 54 22.56 30.72 25.46
CA GLU A 54 22.22 31.70 26.51
C GLU A 54 21.50 32.90 25.86
N ALA A 55 20.95 33.82 26.67
CA ALA A 55 20.09 34.96 26.28
C ALA A 55 20.50 35.68 24.98
N PHE A 56 20.01 35.15 23.86
CA PHE A 56 20.20 35.73 22.54
C PHE A 56 19.14 36.82 22.40
N ASP A 57 19.48 38.03 22.85
CA ASP A 57 18.64 39.21 22.70
C ASP A 57 18.98 39.89 21.37
N LEU A 58 18.08 39.75 20.40
CA LEU A 58 18.13 40.52 19.15
C LEU A 58 17.56 41.93 19.43
N PRO A 59 18.37 43.00 19.35
CA PRO A 59 17.90 44.35 19.66
C PRO A 59 16.74 44.76 18.73
N GLY A 60 15.60 45.15 19.32
CA GLY A 60 14.41 45.56 18.57
C GLY A 60 13.45 44.43 18.18
N VAL A 61 13.72 43.19 18.60
CA VAL A 61 12.81 42.04 18.41
C VAL A 61 12.12 41.71 19.72
N SER A 62 10.79 41.69 19.73
CA SER A 62 9.97 41.18 20.83
C SER A 62 9.88 39.66 20.78
N PHE A 63 10.02 38.96 21.91
CA PHE A 63 9.89 37.50 21.94
C PHE A 63 8.65 37.07 22.69
N ILE A 64 7.91 36.13 22.11
CA ILE A 64 6.91 35.34 22.82
C ILE A 64 7.59 34.08 23.33
N THR A 65 7.48 33.79 24.62
CA THR A 65 8.09 32.59 25.21
C THR A 65 7.10 31.43 25.18
N LEU A 66 7.51 30.30 24.61
CA LEU A 66 6.87 29.00 24.73
C LEU A 66 7.70 28.15 25.69
N ASP A 67 7.28 28.10 26.95
CA ASP A 67 7.90 27.26 27.98
C ASP A 67 7.17 25.91 28.13
N ASP A 68 7.66 25.02 29.00
CA ASP A 68 7.01 23.72 29.26
C ASP A 68 5.55 23.85 29.72
N SER A 69 5.15 24.99 30.31
CA SER A 69 3.77 25.25 30.73
C SER A 69 2.90 25.58 29.52
N GLU A 70 3.29 26.56 28.71
CA GLU A 70 2.57 26.92 27.48
C GLU A 70 2.52 25.75 26.49
N LEU A 71 3.63 25.02 26.35
CA LEU A 71 3.69 23.83 25.50
C LEU A 71 2.69 22.78 25.96
N SER A 72 2.43 22.62 27.26
CA SER A 72 1.52 21.60 27.77
C SER A 72 0.06 21.73 27.29
N GLU A 73 -0.33 22.93 26.86
CA GLU A 73 -1.65 23.23 26.27
C GLU A 73 -1.78 22.79 24.80
N TYR A 74 -0.67 22.42 24.15
CA TYR A 74 -0.67 21.97 22.76
C TYR A 74 -0.91 20.46 22.63
N PRO A 75 -1.52 19.99 21.52
CA PRO A 75 -1.64 18.57 21.23
C PRO A 75 -0.30 17.84 21.25
N VAL A 76 -0.32 16.55 21.59
CA VAL A 76 0.90 15.72 21.76
C VAL A 76 1.84 15.82 20.56
N GLN A 77 1.30 15.71 19.33
CA GLN A 77 2.12 15.75 18.11
C GLN A 77 2.75 17.13 17.87
N TYR A 78 2.03 18.21 18.21
CA TYR A 78 2.55 19.57 18.14
C TYR A 78 3.72 19.73 19.12
N ARG A 79 3.54 19.34 20.38
CA ARG A 79 4.60 19.39 21.38
C ARG A 79 5.82 18.59 20.95
N ARG A 80 5.62 17.40 20.41
CA ARG A 80 6.70 16.53 19.90
C ARG A 80 7.47 17.20 18.76
N LEU A 81 6.78 17.85 17.82
CA LEU A 81 7.42 18.62 16.76
C LEU A 81 8.29 19.73 17.35
N LEU A 82 7.71 20.53 18.25
CA LEU A 82 8.39 21.66 18.90
C LEU A 82 9.41 21.24 19.97
N THR A 83 9.66 19.96 20.22
CA THR A 83 10.62 19.53 21.26
C THR A 83 11.57 18.49 20.69
N ALA A 84 11.18 17.22 20.75
CA ALA A 84 12.00 16.10 20.35
C ALA A 84 12.47 16.21 18.89
N ASP A 85 11.58 16.59 17.97
CA ASP A 85 11.92 16.63 16.55
C ASP A 85 12.84 17.83 16.22
N LEU A 86 12.61 19.01 16.81
CA LEU A 86 13.54 20.16 16.70
C LEU A 86 14.91 19.87 17.31
N SER A 87 14.94 19.24 18.49
CA SER A 87 16.18 18.86 19.17
C SER A 87 16.99 17.87 18.33
N ALA A 88 16.32 16.86 17.75
CA ALA A 88 16.94 15.90 16.85
C ALA A 88 17.53 16.58 15.59
N ALA A 89 16.81 17.53 14.99
CA ALA A 89 17.30 18.29 13.84
C ALA A 89 18.53 19.16 14.17
N LEU A 90 18.56 19.80 15.34
CA LEU A 90 19.75 20.54 15.79
C LEU A 90 20.95 19.60 16.01
N ALA A 91 20.70 18.40 16.56
CA ALA A 91 21.76 17.42 16.81
C ALA A 91 22.33 16.80 15.51
N SER A 92 21.49 16.66 14.47
CA SER A 92 21.92 16.14 13.16
C SER A 92 22.67 17.17 12.32
N SER A 93 22.50 18.47 12.61
CA SER A 93 23.18 19.60 11.97
C SER A 93 24.67 19.70 12.37
N LYS A 94 25.49 18.71 12.00
CA LYS A 94 26.93 18.70 12.29
C LYS A 94 27.72 19.55 11.26
N GLY A 95 27.76 20.86 11.48
CA GLY A 95 28.56 21.82 10.70
C GLY A 95 28.02 23.25 10.83
N GLN A 96 28.87 24.28 10.69
CA GLN A 96 28.47 25.69 10.86
C GLN A 96 27.54 26.24 9.77
N ASP A 97 27.19 25.45 8.74
CA ASP A 97 26.50 25.90 7.53
C ASP A 97 25.13 25.24 7.27
N CYS A 98 24.63 24.36 8.16
CA CYS A 98 23.30 23.76 7.97
C CYS A 98 22.18 24.68 8.51
N VAL A 99 21.24 25.05 7.65
CA VAL A 99 20.05 25.84 7.98
C VAL A 99 18.88 24.94 8.29
N ASN A 100 18.21 25.22 9.40
CA ASN A 100 17.01 24.50 9.82
C ASN A 100 15.76 25.38 9.71
N VAL A 101 14.72 24.88 9.05
CA VAL A 101 13.47 25.60 8.83
C VAL A 101 12.31 24.82 9.44
N LEU A 102 11.61 25.43 10.38
CA LEU A 102 10.32 24.95 10.87
C LEU A 102 9.24 25.58 10.00
N ARG A 103 8.45 24.75 9.33
CA ARG A 103 7.29 25.17 8.53
C ARG A 103 6.01 24.70 9.19
N LEU A 104 5.08 25.61 9.41
CA LEU A 104 3.73 25.32 9.88
C LEU A 104 2.73 25.52 8.73
N LEU A 105 1.81 24.57 8.56
CA LEU A 105 0.80 24.58 7.50
C LEU A 105 -0.55 25.04 8.06
N PHE A 106 -1.30 25.83 7.28
CA PHE A 106 -2.58 26.41 7.67
C PHE A 106 -3.61 26.26 6.56
N ALA A 107 -4.88 26.07 6.93
CA ALA A 107 -5.96 25.95 5.95
C ALA A 107 -6.26 27.31 5.32
N VAL A 108 -6.42 27.35 3.99
CA VAL A 108 -6.90 28.56 3.28
C VAL A 108 -8.39 28.78 3.54
N SER A 109 -9.17 27.69 3.61
CA SER A 109 -10.62 27.70 3.83
C SER A 109 -11.00 26.65 4.86
N PRO A 110 -12.12 26.82 5.59
CA PRO A 110 -12.62 25.79 6.48
C PRO A 110 -12.93 24.49 5.74
N GLY A 111 -12.71 23.36 6.39
CA GLY A 111 -13.04 22.05 5.85
C GLY A 111 -12.71 20.93 6.83
N THR A 112 -13.08 19.71 6.49
CA THR A 112 -12.75 18.53 7.29
C THR A 112 -11.68 17.72 6.56
N PRO A 113 -10.60 17.30 7.24
CA PRO A 113 -9.58 16.49 6.61
C PRO A 113 -10.17 15.18 6.08
N ILE A 114 -9.76 14.80 4.87
CA ILE A 114 -10.14 13.51 4.30
C ILE A 114 -9.60 12.34 5.15
N ARG A 115 -8.45 12.57 5.81
CA ARG A 115 -7.75 11.70 6.75
C ARG A 115 -6.86 12.55 7.66
N SER A 116 -6.77 12.22 8.95
CA SER A 116 -6.08 13.07 9.93
C SER A 116 -4.55 13.09 9.80
N ASP A 117 -3.93 12.02 9.33
CA ASP A 117 -2.48 11.89 9.13
C ASP A 117 -2.06 12.27 7.69
N TYR A 118 -2.92 12.93 6.90
CA TYR A 118 -2.68 13.18 5.47
C TYR A 118 -1.34 13.86 5.18
N ILE A 119 -0.96 14.83 6.02
CA ILE A 119 0.31 15.53 5.92
C ILE A 119 1.49 14.58 6.16
N GLU A 120 1.41 13.71 7.17
CA GLU A 120 2.51 12.83 7.58
C GLU A 120 2.82 11.77 6.52
N TYR A 121 1.80 11.05 6.05
CA TYR A 121 2.05 9.96 5.13
C TYR A 121 2.42 10.45 3.72
N ARG A 122 1.82 11.56 3.24
CA ARG A 122 2.14 12.11 1.90
C ARG A 122 3.53 12.72 1.84
N LEU A 123 4.03 13.29 2.94
CA LEU A 123 5.37 13.87 3.06
C LEU A 123 6.42 12.87 3.54
N ARG A 124 6.04 11.60 3.77
CA ARG A 124 6.97 10.54 4.13
C ARG A 124 8.03 10.35 3.03
N ASP A 125 9.28 10.16 3.47
CA ASP A 125 10.47 9.99 2.64
C ASP A 125 10.84 11.19 1.75
N ALA A 126 10.23 12.37 1.95
CA ALA A 126 10.60 13.60 1.26
C ALA A 126 12.07 13.99 1.57
N PRO A 127 12.98 14.08 0.58
CA PRO A 127 14.41 14.27 0.81
C PRO A 127 14.81 15.46 1.67
N THR A 128 14.08 16.58 1.56
CA THR A 128 14.38 17.82 2.29
C THR A 128 13.76 17.85 3.70
N ILE A 129 12.86 16.92 4.02
CA ILE A 129 12.10 16.94 5.27
C ILE A 129 12.75 15.97 6.28
N HIS A 130 13.26 16.53 7.37
CA HIS A 130 13.80 15.77 8.50
C HIS A 130 12.69 15.16 9.36
N SER A 131 11.60 15.92 9.60
CA SER A 131 10.45 15.42 10.33
C SER A 131 9.16 16.11 9.88
N VAL A 132 8.05 15.41 10.08
CA VAL A 132 6.69 15.88 9.78
C VAL A 132 5.75 15.38 10.86
N ARG A 133 4.77 16.21 11.25
CA ARG A 133 3.71 15.88 12.20
C ARG A 133 2.38 16.49 11.75
N SER A 134 1.31 15.70 11.84
CA SER A 134 -0.06 16.21 11.69
C SER A 134 -0.61 16.60 13.06
N PHE A 135 -1.39 17.68 13.10
CA PHE A 135 -2.07 18.15 14.31
C PHE A 135 -3.59 17.98 14.21
N LEU A 136 -4.04 17.22 13.22
CA LEU A 136 -5.46 17.02 12.93
C LEU A 136 -6.00 15.85 13.72
N ASP A 137 -7.22 16.02 14.21
CA ASP A 137 -8.03 14.92 14.71
C ASP A 137 -8.93 14.35 13.59
N PRO A 138 -9.18 13.03 13.57
CA PRO A 138 -10.09 12.44 12.60
C PRO A 138 -11.47 13.11 12.61
N LEU A 139 -11.97 13.48 11.44
CA LEU A 139 -13.28 14.11 11.22
C LEU A 139 -13.47 15.50 11.87
N ALA A 140 -12.49 16.01 12.62
CA ALA A 140 -12.59 17.33 13.25
C ALA A 140 -12.49 18.44 12.19
N PRO A 141 -13.45 19.39 12.15
CA PRO A 141 -13.39 20.50 11.21
C PRO A 141 -12.23 21.43 11.55
N THR A 142 -11.57 21.93 10.52
CA THR A 142 -10.53 22.94 10.62
C THR A 142 -11.09 24.29 10.23
N THR A 143 -10.57 25.35 10.85
CA THR A 143 -10.91 26.71 10.47
C THR A 143 -9.93 27.22 9.42
N GLY A 144 -10.44 27.91 8.40
CA GLY A 144 -9.58 28.70 7.53
C GLY A 144 -8.90 29.81 8.33
N SER A 145 -7.60 29.98 8.12
CA SER A 145 -6.79 30.99 8.80
C SER A 145 -6.19 31.91 7.77
N ARG A 146 -6.10 33.21 8.10
CA ARG A 146 -5.33 34.21 7.35
C ARG A 146 -4.53 35.03 8.34
N ILE A 147 -3.34 35.46 7.94
CA ILE A 147 -2.59 36.45 8.73
C ILE A 147 -3.39 37.76 8.67
N ALA A 148 -4.07 38.10 9.76
CA ALA A 148 -4.73 39.40 9.90
C ALA A 148 -3.66 40.47 10.18
N SER A 149 -3.86 41.70 9.72
CA SER A 149 -2.89 42.80 9.95
C SER A 149 -2.62 43.09 11.44
N THR A 150 -3.49 42.64 12.34
CA THR A 150 -3.38 42.79 13.80
C THR A 150 -2.71 41.60 14.49
N ASP A 151 -2.78 40.39 13.90
CA ASP A 151 -2.18 39.18 14.43
C ASP A 151 -0.81 39.01 13.75
N GLY A 152 0.25 39.51 14.38
CA GLY A 152 1.61 39.28 13.88
C GLY A 152 1.93 37.78 13.79
N PRO A 153 2.93 37.37 12.98
CA PRO A 153 3.26 35.96 12.75
C PRO A 153 3.70 35.18 14.00
N GLY A 154 4.00 35.86 15.11
CA GLY A 154 4.26 35.24 16.41
C GLY A 154 3.02 34.95 17.27
N SER A 155 1.80 35.26 16.83
CA SER A 155 0.60 35.08 17.65
C SER A 155 0.36 33.61 18.05
N LEU A 156 0.31 33.33 19.37
CA LEU A 156 0.00 31.98 19.89
C LEU A 156 -1.34 31.44 19.35
N LYS A 157 -2.31 32.34 19.17
CA LYS A 157 -3.62 32.02 18.58
C LYS A 157 -3.47 31.52 17.15
N LEU A 158 -2.61 32.15 16.35
CA LEU A 158 -2.35 31.71 14.98
C LEU A 158 -1.66 30.34 15.01
N LEU A 159 -0.61 30.15 15.81
CA LEU A 159 0.12 28.88 15.91
C LEU A 159 -0.81 27.69 16.20
N ARG A 160 -1.75 27.86 17.13
CA ARG A 160 -2.76 26.84 17.51
C ARG A 160 -3.71 26.44 16.37
N GLN A 161 -3.77 27.20 15.28
CA GLN A 161 -4.60 26.87 14.10
C GLN A 161 -3.84 26.10 13.02
N SER A 162 -2.56 25.77 13.23
CA SER A 162 -1.81 25.00 12.24
C SER A 162 -2.37 23.58 12.12
N LEU A 163 -2.41 23.09 10.89
CA LEU A 163 -2.86 21.75 10.53
C LEU A 163 -1.79 20.70 10.82
N GLY A 164 -0.54 21.12 10.79
CA GLY A 164 0.63 20.28 10.95
C GLY A 164 1.88 21.11 10.77
N GLY A 165 3.03 20.48 11.01
CA GLY A 165 4.31 21.13 10.83
C GLY A 165 5.39 20.16 10.39
N LEU A 166 6.43 20.71 9.79
CA LEU A 166 7.57 19.96 9.28
C LEU A 166 8.87 20.72 9.53
N ILE A 167 9.96 19.97 9.62
CA ILE A 167 11.32 20.50 9.78
C ILE A 167 12.10 20.18 8.51
N GLY A 168 12.54 21.22 7.81
CA GLY A 168 13.45 21.10 6.67
C GLY A 168 14.88 21.42 7.06
N GLN A 169 15.83 20.74 6.41
CA GLN A 169 17.27 20.97 6.58
C GLN A 169 17.93 21.16 5.21
N GLY A 170 18.90 22.08 5.13
CA GLY A 170 19.65 22.33 3.90
C GLY A 170 20.77 23.34 4.08
N ASP A 171 21.35 23.80 2.98
CA ASP A 171 22.58 24.61 2.99
C ASP A 171 22.31 26.12 3.14
N SER A 172 21.13 26.59 2.69
CA SER A 172 20.75 28.00 2.80
C SER A 172 19.26 28.15 3.06
N LEU A 173 18.87 29.23 3.74
CA LEU A 173 17.47 29.48 4.08
C LEU A 173 16.57 29.53 2.84
N GLU A 174 17.01 30.23 1.80
CA GLU A 174 16.26 30.38 0.55
C GLU A 174 16.09 29.04 -0.18
N SER A 175 17.17 28.28 -0.33
CA SER A 175 17.13 26.98 -1.02
C SER A 175 16.29 25.95 -0.26
N THR A 176 16.40 25.91 1.06
CA THR A 176 15.59 25.02 1.91
C THR A 176 14.11 25.36 1.80
N ILE A 177 13.74 26.65 1.89
CA ILE A 177 12.33 27.08 1.73
C ILE A 177 11.81 26.74 0.33
N GLN A 178 12.62 26.95 -0.72
CA GLN A 178 12.24 26.61 -2.09
C GLN A 178 12.03 25.10 -2.25
N ALA A 179 12.92 24.28 -1.73
CA ALA A 179 12.79 22.83 -1.77
C ALA A 179 11.55 22.36 -1.00
N LEU A 180 11.28 22.91 0.18
CA LEU A 180 10.04 22.64 0.91
C LEU A 180 8.77 23.03 0.13
N ASN A 181 8.80 24.12 -0.65
CA ASN A 181 7.69 24.47 -1.54
C ASN A 181 7.48 23.40 -2.61
N SER A 182 8.56 22.94 -3.25
CA SER A 182 8.51 21.87 -4.25
C SER A 182 7.94 20.57 -3.66
N GLU A 183 8.34 20.18 -2.45
CA GLU A 183 7.81 18.98 -1.78
C GLU A 183 6.30 19.11 -1.51
N ILE A 184 5.84 20.25 -1.02
CA ILE A 184 4.40 20.49 -0.78
C ILE A 184 3.61 20.47 -2.09
N ASP A 185 4.12 21.13 -3.13
CA ASP A 185 3.47 21.20 -4.44
C ASP A 185 3.41 19.84 -5.14
N PHE A 186 4.41 19.00 -4.94
CA PHE A 186 4.45 17.64 -5.49
C PHE A 186 3.52 16.70 -4.71
N ARG A 187 3.57 16.76 -3.38
CA ARG A 187 3.00 15.72 -2.50
C ARG A 187 1.62 16.04 -1.97
N LEU A 188 1.34 17.29 -1.65
CA LEU A 188 0.02 17.74 -1.22
C LEU A 188 -0.76 18.32 -2.40
N SER A 189 -0.60 17.75 -3.59
CA SER A 189 -1.06 18.30 -4.87
C SER A 189 -2.57 18.22 -5.13
N VAL A 190 -3.36 17.74 -4.17
CA VAL A 190 -4.82 17.62 -4.28
C VAL A 190 -5.52 18.21 -3.07
N PRO A 191 -6.75 18.74 -3.21
CA PRO A 191 -7.52 19.22 -2.06
C PRO A 191 -7.78 18.07 -1.08
N TRP A 192 -7.28 18.19 0.14
CA TRP A 192 -7.36 17.17 1.18
C TRP A 192 -8.15 17.63 2.42
N LEU A 193 -8.71 18.84 2.36
CA LEU A 193 -9.76 19.34 3.24
C LEU A 193 -11.06 19.38 2.44
N ALA A 194 -12.00 18.51 2.76
CA ALA A 194 -13.31 18.47 2.12
C ALA A 194 -14.21 19.59 2.67
N PRO A 195 -14.90 20.38 1.81
CA PRO A 195 -15.93 21.30 2.26
C PRO A 195 -17.04 20.52 2.97
N THR A 196 -17.40 20.90 4.18
CA THR A 196 -18.39 20.17 4.98
C THR A 196 -19.66 21.00 5.20
N PRO A 197 -20.77 20.70 4.49
CA PRO A 197 -22.09 21.25 4.78
C PRO A 197 -22.60 20.80 6.16
N SER A 198 -22.18 19.62 6.60
CA SER A 198 -22.46 19.06 7.93
C SER A 198 -21.22 18.34 8.49
N PRO A 199 -21.00 18.33 9.81
CA PRO A 199 -19.89 17.58 10.41
C PRO A 199 -20.05 16.08 10.12
N PRO A 200 -19.00 15.41 9.61
CA PRO A 200 -19.07 13.98 9.38
C PRO A 200 -19.12 13.24 10.72
N ARG A 201 -19.93 12.18 10.77
CA ARG A 201 -20.04 11.31 11.94
C ARG A 201 -19.06 10.15 11.84
N THR A 202 -18.59 9.69 12.99
CA THR A 202 -17.92 8.40 13.13
C THR A 202 -18.84 7.28 12.65
N LYS A 203 -18.25 6.31 11.94
CA LYS A 203 -18.93 5.12 11.43
C LYS A 203 -18.24 3.86 11.92
N ARG A 204 -18.99 2.77 12.09
CA ARG A 204 -18.48 1.46 12.52
C ARG A 204 -18.40 0.48 11.36
N ILE A 205 -17.28 -0.22 11.25
CA ILE A 205 -17.10 -1.32 10.31
C ILE A 205 -16.87 -2.62 11.08
N LEU A 206 -17.59 -3.68 10.70
CA LEU A 206 -17.26 -5.04 11.08
C LEU A 206 -16.20 -5.58 10.10
N TRP A 207 -14.98 -5.83 10.59
CA TRP A 207 -13.93 -6.48 9.83
C TRP A 207 -13.96 -7.99 10.06
N VAL A 208 -14.37 -8.73 9.04
CA VAL A 208 -14.37 -10.20 9.02
C VAL A 208 -13.02 -10.71 8.57
N GLN A 209 -12.39 -11.54 9.42
CA GLN A 209 -11.00 -12.00 9.28
C GLN A 209 -9.99 -10.84 9.46
N GLY A 210 -9.62 -10.55 10.70
CA GLY A 210 -8.78 -9.44 11.16
C GLY A 210 -7.27 -9.61 10.93
N ARG A 211 -6.89 -10.48 9.98
CA ARG A 211 -5.53 -10.87 9.55
C ARG A 211 -4.69 -11.59 10.61
N ALA A 212 -3.65 -12.29 10.17
CA ALA A 212 -2.89 -13.20 11.04
C ALA A 212 -2.14 -12.50 12.18
N ASN A 213 -1.71 -11.25 12.00
CA ASN A 213 -0.97 -10.48 13.00
C ASN A 213 -0.93 -8.99 12.62
N ILE A 214 -0.36 -8.15 13.51
CA ILE A 214 -0.19 -6.71 13.27
C ILE A 214 0.77 -6.41 12.11
N VAL A 215 1.82 -7.22 11.93
CA VAL A 215 2.88 -6.96 10.92
C VAL A 215 2.30 -6.91 9.51
N CYS A 216 1.35 -7.79 9.18
CA CYS A 216 0.68 -7.84 7.88
C CYS A 216 -0.68 -7.11 7.83
N SER A 217 -0.95 -6.21 8.78
CA SER A 217 -2.24 -5.51 8.85
C SER A 217 -2.24 -4.11 9.46
N GLU A 218 -1.10 -3.63 9.98
CA GLU A 218 -0.97 -2.34 10.67
C GLU A 218 -1.55 -1.18 9.85
N GLN A 219 -1.20 -1.09 8.57
CA GLN A 219 -1.67 0.00 7.70
C GLN A 219 -3.20 0.05 7.59
N PHE A 220 -3.89 -1.09 7.65
CA PHE A 220 -5.35 -1.12 7.60
C PHE A 220 -5.96 -0.47 8.86
N TYR A 221 -5.46 -0.86 10.05
CA TYR A 221 -5.94 -0.31 11.32
C TYR A 221 -5.59 1.18 11.45
N LEU A 222 -4.38 1.58 11.05
CA LEU A 222 -3.96 2.99 11.06
C LEU A 222 -4.81 3.83 10.10
N ALA A 223 -5.08 3.32 8.88
CA ALA A 223 -5.99 3.99 7.94
C ALA A 223 -7.39 4.15 8.54
N ALA A 224 -7.94 3.13 9.21
CA ALA A 224 -9.25 3.21 9.85
C ALA A 224 -9.29 4.30 10.94
N GLN A 225 -8.30 4.31 11.84
CA GLN A 225 -8.21 5.35 12.89
C GLN A 225 -8.11 6.74 12.28
N ALA A 226 -7.24 6.94 11.29
CA ALA A 226 -7.02 8.24 10.67
C ALA A 226 -8.23 8.72 9.83
N LEU A 227 -9.05 7.80 9.35
CA LEU A 227 -10.34 8.10 8.69
C LEU A 227 -11.47 8.40 9.68
N GLY A 228 -11.27 8.16 10.98
CA GLY A 228 -12.30 8.26 12.01
C GLY A 228 -13.32 7.12 11.94
N ILE A 229 -12.86 5.92 11.59
CA ILE A 229 -13.65 4.71 11.50
C ILE A 229 -13.38 3.85 12.74
N ILE A 230 -14.45 3.42 13.39
CA ILE A 230 -14.38 2.45 14.48
C ILE A 230 -14.38 1.04 13.88
N ILE A 231 -13.42 0.21 14.29
CA ILE A 231 -13.32 -1.19 13.85
C ILE A 231 -13.86 -2.11 14.93
N VAL A 232 -14.75 -3.03 14.53
CA VAL A 232 -15.12 -4.22 15.28
C VAL A 232 -14.54 -5.41 14.54
N VAL A 233 -13.75 -6.25 15.21
CA VAL A 233 -13.13 -7.42 14.57
C VAL A 233 -14.01 -8.64 14.82
N ALA A 234 -14.38 -9.37 13.76
CA ALA A 234 -15.01 -10.68 13.86
C ALA A 234 -14.08 -11.76 13.30
N ASP A 235 -13.63 -12.66 14.18
CA ASP A 235 -12.67 -13.70 13.83
C ASP A 235 -12.82 -14.95 14.71
N ALA A 236 -12.08 -16.01 14.36
CA ALA A 236 -12.05 -17.25 15.10
C ALA A 236 -11.52 -17.06 16.54
N PRO A 237 -11.97 -17.90 17.50
CA PRO A 237 -11.39 -17.92 18.84
C PRO A 237 -9.87 -18.16 18.79
N GLY A 238 -9.12 -17.51 19.69
CA GLY A 238 -7.66 -17.58 19.76
C GLY A 238 -6.93 -16.55 18.88
N HIS A 239 -7.65 -15.72 18.13
CA HIS A 239 -7.06 -14.65 17.32
C HIS A 239 -6.32 -13.60 18.19
N TRP A 240 -5.22 -13.02 17.68
CA TRP A 240 -4.36 -12.08 18.43
C TRP A 240 -5.07 -10.80 18.89
N MET A 241 -6.16 -10.44 18.22
CA MET A 241 -7.04 -9.34 18.63
C MET A 241 -8.10 -9.76 19.66
N GLN A 242 -8.21 -10.99 20.12
CA GLN A 242 -9.27 -11.38 21.07
C GLN A 242 -9.08 -10.75 22.45
N ASP A 243 -7.84 -10.66 22.95
CA ASP A 243 -7.53 -10.13 24.28
C ASP A 243 -7.83 -8.61 24.37
N PRO A 244 -8.79 -8.16 25.20
CA PRO A 244 -9.10 -6.74 25.38
C PRO A 244 -8.01 -5.97 26.13
N ALA A 245 -7.06 -6.65 26.78
CA ALA A 245 -5.89 -6.05 27.43
C ALA A 245 -4.61 -6.20 26.58
N GLY A 246 -4.72 -6.78 25.39
CA GLY A 246 -3.58 -6.97 24.48
C GLY A 246 -2.98 -5.64 24.01
N PRO A 247 -1.71 -5.63 23.56
CA PRO A 247 -0.99 -4.40 23.18
C PRO A 247 -1.67 -3.60 22.07
N HIS A 248 -2.45 -4.28 21.22
CA HIS A 248 -3.14 -3.70 20.07
C HIS A 248 -4.66 -3.55 20.27
N ALA A 249 -5.18 -3.77 21.49
CA ALA A 249 -6.61 -3.66 21.78
C ALA A 249 -7.19 -2.27 21.42
N HIS A 250 -6.37 -1.22 21.52
CA HIS A 250 -6.72 0.16 21.15
C HIS A 250 -7.03 0.38 19.66
N LEU A 251 -6.75 -0.59 18.78
CA LEU A 251 -7.05 -0.53 17.35
C LEU A 251 -8.50 -0.96 17.01
N ARG A 252 -9.26 -1.44 17.99
CA ARG A 252 -10.65 -1.90 17.81
C ARG A 252 -11.55 -1.50 18.97
N GLU A 253 -12.86 -1.41 18.73
CA GLU A 253 -13.88 -1.23 19.78
C GLU A 253 -14.19 -2.57 20.46
N ALA A 254 -14.36 -3.63 19.68
CA ALA A 254 -14.69 -4.96 20.20
C ALA A 254 -14.14 -6.08 19.30
N PHE A 255 -13.99 -7.27 19.90
CA PHE A 255 -13.75 -8.52 19.20
C PHE A 255 -14.97 -9.41 19.38
N VAL A 256 -15.47 -9.99 18.29
CA VAL A 256 -16.60 -10.90 18.27
C VAL A 256 -16.12 -12.24 17.73
N GLU A 257 -16.31 -13.31 18.51
CA GLU A 257 -15.99 -14.65 18.04
C GLU A 257 -16.94 -15.06 16.91
N LEU A 258 -16.37 -15.53 15.80
CA LEU A 258 -17.08 -15.94 14.62
C LEU A 258 -16.35 -17.13 13.98
N ASN A 259 -17.07 -18.20 13.62
CA ASN A 259 -16.49 -19.16 12.69
C ASN A 259 -16.38 -18.51 11.30
N ILE A 260 -15.15 -18.20 10.90
CA ILE A 260 -14.80 -17.56 9.63
C ILE A 260 -14.57 -18.56 8.49
N ASP A 261 -14.88 -19.83 8.64
CA ASP A 261 -14.88 -20.80 7.54
C ASP A 261 -15.74 -20.28 6.38
N ALA A 262 -15.21 -20.29 5.16
CA ALA A 262 -15.87 -19.78 3.96
C ALA A 262 -16.88 -20.80 3.38
N ASP A 263 -17.73 -21.35 4.24
CA ASP A 263 -18.82 -22.24 3.86
C ASP A 263 -20.10 -21.46 3.52
N VAL A 264 -21.10 -22.15 2.99
CA VAL A 264 -22.41 -21.58 2.61
C VAL A 264 -23.11 -20.82 3.75
N GLY A 265 -22.83 -21.17 5.01
CA GLY A 265 -23.40 -20.55 6.20
C GLY A 265 -22.70 -19.28 6.69
N LEU A 266 -21.51 -18.93 6.17
CA LEU A 266 -20.75 -17.77 6.66
C LEU A 266 -21.53 -16.46 6.57
N ALA A 267 -22.26 -16.24 5.48
CA ALA A 267 -23.06 -15.04 5.29
C ALA A 267 -24.10 -14.88 6.41
N GLN A 268 -24.82 -15.95 6.76
CA GLN A 268 -25.81 -15.91 7.85
C GLN A 268 -25.15 -15.66 9.20
N ARG A 269 -23.99 -16.28 9.48
CA ARG A 269 -23.26 -16.02 10.74
C ARG A 269 -22.84 -14.56 10.87
N ILE A 270 -22.43 -13.92 9.78
CA ILE A 270 -22.11 -12.49 9.76
C ILE A 270 -23.38 -11.65 10.02
N VAL A 271 -24.51 -12.00 9.41
CA VAL A 271 -25.80 -11.35 9.65
C VAL A 271 -26.18 -11.41 11.13
N ASP A 272 -26.06 -12.59 11.74
CA ASP A 272 -26.38 -12.82 13.15
C ASP A 272 -25.48 -11.97 14.07
N VAL A 273 -24.18 -11.88 13.77
CA VAL A 273 -23.23 -11.02 14.50
C VAL A 273 -23.64 -9.55 14.42
N VAL A 274 -23.97 -9.04 13.23
CA VAL A 274 -24.36 -7.63 13.06
C VAL A 274 -25.68 -7.32 13.76
N GLN A 275 -26.66 -8.22 13.70
CA GLN A 275 -27.96 -8.04 14.37
C GLN A 275 -27.87 -8.10 15.89
N ALA A 276 -26.94 -8.90 16.43
CA ALA A 276 -26.71 -9.02 17.86
C ALA A 276 -25.81 -7.92 18.44
N TYR A 277 -25.05 -7.19 17.60
CA TYR A 277 -24.14 -6.16 18.07
C TYR A 277 -24.94 -4.96 18.64
N PRO A 278 -24.60 -4.45 19.84
CA PRO A 278 -25.41 -3.45 20.54
C PRO A 278 -25.41 -2.07 19.84
N GLU A 279 -24.34 -1.79 19.10
CA GLU A 279 -24.15 -0.54 18.38
C GLU A 279 -24.43 -0.73 16.88
N ARG A 280 -24.79 0.35 16.19
CA ARG A 280 -25.01 0.29 14.74
C ARG A 280 -23.70 -0.01 14.00
N ILE A 281 -23.67 -1.08 13.22
CA ILE A 281 -22.66 -1.32 12.18
C ILE A 281 -23.09 -0.59 10.89
N ASP A 282 -22.19 0.20 10.31
CA ASP A 282 -22.43 1.00 9.11
C ASP A 282 -21.89 0.35 7.82
N GLY A 283 -20.97 -0.62 7.95
CA GLY A 283 -20.40 -1.37 6.83
C GLY A 283 -19.72 -2.65 7.30
N ILE A 284 -19.48 -3.57 6.37
CA ILE A 284 -18.75 -4.81 6.62
C ILE A 284 -17.62 -4.89 5.60
N VAL A 285 -16.44 -5.33 6.02
CA VAL A 285 -15.28 -5.46 5.15
C VAL A 285 -14.56 -6.78 5.39
N THR A 286 -14.02 -7.33 4.31
CA THR A 286 -12.95 -8.31 4.35
C THR A 286 -12.00 -8.04 3.19
N ILE A 287 -10.77 -8.53 3.32
CA ILE A 287 -9.73 -8.55 2.29
C ILE A 287 -9.25 -9.98 2.03
N SER A 288 -10.06 -10.98 2.38
CA SER A 288 -9.84 -12.39 2.07
C SER A 288 -10.68 -12.79 0.88
N ASP A 289 -10.05 -13.27 -0.20
CA ASP A 289 -10.72 -13.64 -1.46
C ASP A 289 -11.89 -14.60 -1.24
N SER A 290 -11.65 -15.66 -0.48
CA SER A 290 -12.66 -16.68 -0.16
C SER A 290 -13.84 -16.17 0.65
N ARG A 291 -13.77 -14.98 1.25
CA ARG A 291 -14.81 -14.42 2.12
C ARG A 291 -15.54 -13.24 1.49
N LEU A 292 -15.04 -12.69 0.39
CA LEU A 292 -15.62 -11.52 -0.28
C LEU A 292 -17.09 -11.75 -0.67
N LEU A 293 -17.39 -12.88 -1.30
CA LEU A 293 -18.74 -13.26 -1.69
C LEU A 293 -19.70 -13.33 -0.50
N HIS A 294 -19.28 -13.96 0.61
CA HIS A 294 -20.13 -14.13 1.79
C HIS A 294 -20.37 -12.81 2.52
N VAL A 295 -19.38 -11.92 2.59
CA VAL A 295 -19.54 -10.56 3.11
C VAL A 295 -20.52 -9.76 2.25
N ALA A 296 -20.42 -9.84 0.93
CA ALA A 296 -21.35 -9.16 0.02
C ALA A 296 -22.80 -9.67 0.22
N ARG A 297 -23.01 -10.99 0.29
CA ARG A 297 -24.31 -11.60 0.59
C ARG A 297 -24.86 -11.13 1.95
N ALA A 298 -24.03 -11.06 2.98
CA ALA A 298 -24.44 -10.55 4.29
C ALA A 298 -24.85 -9.06 4.23
N CYS A 299 -24.07 -8.23 3.53
CA CYS A 299 -24.42 -6.83 3.30
C CYS A 299 -25.76 -6.67 2.57
N GLU A 300 -26.03 -7.47 1.54
CA GLU A 300 -27.30 -7.44 0.81
C GLU A 300 -28.50 -7.77 1.72
N VAL A 301 -28.38 -8.80 2.57
CA VAL A 301 -29.42 -9.16 3.55
C VAL A 301 -29.64 -8.05 4.58
N LEU A 302 -28.58 -7.39 5.04
CA LEU A 302 -28.63 -6.32 6.04
C LEU A 302 -28.99 -4.94 5.45
N GLY A 303 -29.03 -4.81 4.12
CA GLY A 303 -29.17 -3.51 3.44
C GLY A 303 -27.98 -2.57 3.64
N LEU A 304 -26.79 -3.13 3.92
CA LEU A 304 -25.53 -2.38 4.05
C LEU A 304 -24.88 -2.15 2.67
N PRO A 305 -24.00 -1.15 2.53
CA PRO A 305 -23.32 -0.87 1.27
C PRO A 305 -22.44 -2.05 0.82
N THR A 306 -22.59 -2.45 -0.44
CA THR A 306 -21.75 -3.45 -1.12
C THR A 306 -21.94 -3.36 -2.63
N GLU A 307 -20.98 -3.86 -3.40
CA GLU A 307 -21.23 -4.29 -4.79
C GLU A 307 -22.05 -5.60 -4.79
N LYS A 308 -22.69 -5.92 -5.91
CA LYS A 308 -23.57 -7.11 -6.00
C LYS A 308 -22.78 -8.39 -5.71
N SER A 309 -23.37 -9.30 -4.93
CA SER A 309 -22.73 -10.59 -4.62
C SER A 309 -22.44 -11.42 -5.87
N ASP A 310 -23.29 -11.34 -6.91
CA ASP A 310 -23.07 -11.97 -8.23
C ASP A 310 -21.72 -11.58 -8.86
N ALA A 311 -21.28 -10.32 -8.67
CA ALA A 311 -20.01 -9.85 -9.23
C ALA A 311 -18.81 -10.47 -8.50
N TYR A 312 -18.91 -10.62 -7.18
CA TYR A 312 -17.91 -11.34 -6.39
C TYR A 312 -17.90 -12.84 -6.69
N GLU A 313 -19.05 -13.44 -6.97
CA GLU A 313 -19.15 -14.85 -7.37
C GLU A 313 -18.39 -15.13 -8.66
N ILE A 314 -18.43 -14.20 -9.63
CA ILE A 314 -17.65 -14.31 -10.86
C ILE A 314 -16.16 -14.09 -10.59
N ALA A 315 -15.78 -13.00 -9.90
CA ALA A 315 -14.38 -12.63 -9.73
C ALA A 315 -13.58 -13.60 -8.83
N CYS A 316 -14.18 -14.11 -7.76
CA CYS A 316 -13.54 -15.08 -6.87
C CYS A 316 -13.41 -16.49 -7.48
N ASP A 317 -13.90 -16.67 -8.69
CA ASP A 317 -13.93 -17.92 -9.42
C ASP A 317 -13.21 -17.77 -10.75
N LYS A 318 -11.98 -18.32 -10.81
CA LYS A 318 -11.14 -18.26 -12.01
C LYS A 318 -11.83 -18.89 -13.23
N GLY A 319 -12.68 -19.90 -13.03
CA GLY A 319 -13.42 -20.56 -14.09
C GLY A 319 -14.59 -19.71 -14.61
N ALA A 320 -15.35 -19.08 -13.71
CA ALA A 320 -16.41 -18.15 -14.09
C ALA A 320 -15.85 -16.92 -14.80
N THR A 321 -14.75 -16.34 -14.28
CA THR A 321 -14.04 -15.24 -14.94
C THR A 321 -13.57 -15.63 -16.34
N ARG A 322 -12.99 -16.83 -16.51
CA ARG A 322 -12.58 -17.32 -17.83
C ARG A 322 -13.75 -17.45 -18.80
N ARG A 323 -14.84 -18.11 -18.39
CA ARG A 323 -16.04 -18.28 -19.22
C ARG A 323 -16.63 -16.93 -19.66
N LEU A 324 -16.64 -15.94 -18.76
CA LEU A 324 -17.08 -14.58 -19.07
C LEU A 324 -16.21 -13.94 -20.17
N VAL A 325 -14.89 -13.97 -19.99
CA VAL A 325 -13.92 -13.36 -20.94
C VAL A 325 -13.96 -14.05 -22.30
N GLU A 326 -14.09 -15.38 -22.35
CA GLU A 326 -14.15 -16.12 -23.62
C GLU A 326 -15.43 -15.87 -24.40
N CYS A 327 -16.57 -15.80 -23.71
CA CYS A 327 -17.87 -15.50 -24.31
C CYS A 327 -17.82 -14.17 -25.07
N GLU A 328 -17.23 -13.13 -24.45
CA GLU A 328 -17.10 -11.79 -25.03
C GLU A 328 -16.10 -11.74 -26.19
N ASN A 329 -14.99 -12.49 -26.10
CA ASN A 329 -13.96 -12.51 -27.14
C ASN A 329 -14.33 -13.37 -28.35
N GLY A 330 -15.36 -14.21 -28.26
CA GLY A 330 -15.76 -15.15 -29.33
C GLY A 330 -14.69 -16.22 -29.64
N LYS A 331 -13.78 -16.48 -28.70
CA LYS A 331 -12.59 -17.36 -28.84
C LYS A 331 -12.58 -18.50 -27.81
N GLY A 332 -13.73 -19.11 -27.55
CA GLY A 332 -13.92 -20.12 -26.49
C GLY A 332 -13.30 -21.51 -26.71
N GLU A 333 -12.23 -21.62 -27.52
CA GLU A 333 -11.62 -22.91 -27.85
C GLU A 333 -10.23 -23.12 -27.22
N GLU A 334 -9.54 -22.06 -26.78
CA GLU A 334 -8.16 -22.17 -26.24
C GLU A 334 -8.12 -22.64 -24.78
N SER A 335 -9.15 -22.38 -23.98
CA SER A 335 -9.24 -22.81 -22.57
C SER A 335 -10.50 -23.60 -22.27
N PHE A 336 -10.53 -24.26 -21.11
CA PHE A 336 -11.71 -24.96 -20.60
C PHE A 336 -11.70 -25.08 -19.09
N VAL A 337 -12.88 -25.34 -18.53
CA VAL A 337 -13.10 -25.45 -17.08
C VAL A 337 -13.78 -26.78 -16.79
N LEU A 338 -13.15 -27.57 -15.92
CA LEU A 338 -13.69 -28.81 -15.38
C LEU A 338 -14.31 -28.52 -14.01
N GLU A 339 -15.50 -29.04 -13.73
CA GLU A 339 -16.08 -29.01 -12.39
C GLU A 339 -15.45 -30.09 -11.49
N GLU A 340 -15.00 -31.20 -12.09
CA GLU A 340 -14.23 -32.24 -11.42
C GLU A 340 -13.24 -32.95 -12.35
N ALA A 341 -12.20 -33.57 -11.77
CA ALA A 341 -11.15 -34.23 -12.54
C ALA A 341 -11.64 -35.39 -13.43
N GLY A 342 -12.81 -35.97 -13.13
CA GLY A 342 -13.39 -37.09 -13.88
C GLY A 342 -13.86 -36.71 -15.30
N GLU A 343 -14.08 -35.42 -15.57
CA GLU A 343 -14.57 -34.90 -16.84
C GLU A 343 -13.47 -34.84 -17.92
N LEU A 344 -12.20 -34.92 -17.53
CA LEU A 344 -11.05 -34.68 -18.41
C LEU A 344 -11.03 -35.59 -19.65
N GLU A 345 -11.30 -36.90 -19.51
CA GLU A 345 -11.17 -37.81 -20.66
C GLU A 345 -12.21 -37.52 -21.75
N ALA A 346 -13.40 -37.01 -21.39
CA ALA A 346 -14.38 -36.57 -22.37
C ALA A 346 -13.90 -35.31 -23.10
N GLU A 347 -13.37 -34.33 -22.37
CA GLU A 347 -12.82 -33.10 -22.95
C GLU A 347 -11.60 -33.37 -23.86
N LEU A 348 -10.73 -34.32 -23.50
CA LEU A 348 -9.58 -34.69 -24.34
C LEU A 348 -10.02 -35.29 -25.68
N VAL A 349 -11.11 -36.07 -25.71
CA VAL A 349 -11.66 -36.63 -26.97
C VAL A 349 -12.24 -35.53 -27.85
N GLU A 350 -12.95 -34.56 -27.24
CA GLU A 350 -13.54 -33.45 -28.00
C GLU A 350 -12.49 -32.46 -28.52
N ARG A 351 -11.35 -32.33 -27.82
CA ARG A 351 -10.32 -31.32 -28.09
C ARG A 351 -9.00 -31.86 -28.64
N GLU A 352 -8.94 -33.15 -29.01
CA GLU A 352 -7.69 -33.81 -29.42
C GLU A 352 -6.93 -33.01 -30.51
N ASP A 353 -7.67 -32.50 -31.50
CA ASP A 353 -7.09 -31.73 -32.62
C ASP A 353 -6.82 -30.25 -32.30
N SER A 354 -7.39 -29.70 -31.22
CA SER A 354 -7.31 -28.27 -30.86
C SER A 354 -6.40 -27.97 -29.69
N LEU A 355 -6.06 -28.97 -28.86
CA LEU A 355 -5.11 -28.79 -27.74
C LEU A 355 -3.73 -28.35 -28.24
N ARG A 356 -3.20 -27.29 -27.65
CA ARG A 356 -1.86 -26.76 -27.93
C ARG A 356 -1.11 -26.60 -26.62
N PHE A 357 0.06 -27.23 -26.53
CA PHE A 357 0.98 -27.12 -25.40
C PHE A 357 2.05 -26.05 -25.69
N PRO A 358 2.63 -25.41 -24.66
CA PRO A 358 2.37 -25.61 -23.23
C PRO A 358 1.04 -25.03 -22.74
N MET A 359 0.48 -25.63 -21.69
CA MET A 359 -0.73 -25.17 -21.00
C MET A 359 -0.45 -24.89 -19.53
N ILE A 360 -1.34 -24.13 -18.88
CA ILE A 360 -1.40 -23.93 -17.44
C ILE A 360 -2.63 -24.65 -16.88
N VAL A 361 -2.44 -25.35 -15.77
CA VAL A 361 -3.51 -25.95 -14.96
C VAL A 361 -3.54 -25.25 -13.62
N LYS A 362 -4.71 -24.78 -13.20
CA LYS A 362 -4.90 -24.10 -11.91
C LYS A 362 -6.21 -24.50 -11.23
N PRO A 363 -6.26 -24.55 -9.88
CA PRO A 363 -7.53 -24.71 -9.17
C PRO A 363 -8.50 -23.55 -9.49
N ARG A 364 -9.81 -23.84 -9.49
CA ARG A 364 -10.86 -22.83 -9.73
C ARG A 364 -10.89 -21.72 -8.67
N ALA A 365 -10.65 -22.10 -7.41
CA ALA A 365 -10.52 -21.20 -6.27
C ALA A 365 -9.17 -21.46 -5.60
N GLY A 366 -8.55 -20.43 -5.01
CA GLY A 366 -7.23 -20.53 -4.37
C GLY A 366 -6.48 -19.20 -4.42
N TRP A 367 -5.32 -19.13 -3.76
CA TRP A 367 -4.48 -17.93 -3.65
C TRP A 367 -2.98 -18.30 -3.69
N ASN A 368 -2.10 -17.31 -3.83
CA ASN A 368 -0.62 -17.47 -3.87
C ASN A 368 -0.14 -18.44 -4.97
N SER A 369 -0.82 -18.50 -6.12
CA SER A 369 -0.47 -19.40 -7.22
C SER A 369 -0.28 -20.87 -6.81
N ASP A 370 -0.99 -21.29 -5.77
CA ASP A 370 -0.89 -22.61 -5.18
C ASP A 370 -1.50 -23.68 -6.10
N CYS A 371 -0.72 -24.74 -6.36
CA CYS A 371 -1.03 -25.79 -7.33
C CYS A 371 -1.26 -25.32 -8.78
N VAL A 372 -0.70 -24.16 -9.16
CA VAL A 372 -0.60 -23.74 -10.56
C VAL A 372 0.57 -24.45 -11.22
N GLN A 373 0.35 -25.08 -12.37
CA GLN A 373 1.37 -25.87 -13.05
C GLN A 373 1.34 -25.68 -14.56
N ARG A 374 2.53 -25.44 -15.12
CA ARG A 374 2.78 -25.54 -16.56
C ARG A 374 2.93 -27.00 -16.96
N VAL A 375 2.26 -27.39 -18.03
CA VAL A 375 2.27 -28.75 -18.57
C VAL A 375 2.64 -28.72 -20.06
N GLU A 376 3.50 -29.64 -20.47
CA GLU A 376 4.06 -29.71 -21.83
C GLU A 376 3.38 -30.80 -22.68
N ASP A 377 2.66 -31.73 -22.05
CA ASP A 377 1.94 -32.80 -22.73
C ASP A 377 0.69 -33.29 -21.98
N THR A 378 -0.07 -34.18 -22.61
CA THR A 378 -1.32 -34.73 -22.07
C THR A 378 -1.11 -35.59 -20.82
N ALA A 379 0.06 -36.19 -20.61
CA ALA A 379 0.32 -36.98 -19.41
C ALA A 379 0.55 -36.07 -18.20
N GLU A 380 1.32 -35.00 -18.37
CA GLU A 380 1.49 -33.95 -17.37
C GLU A 380 0.17 -33.26 -17.04
N LEU A 381 -0.65 -32.96 -18.06
CA LEU A 381 -1.99 -32.38 -17.91
C LEU A 381 -2.88 -33.22 -16.98
N ARG A 382 -2.96 -34.54 -17.18
CA ARG A 382 -3.73 -35.45 -16.32
C ARG A 382 -3.27 -35.39 -14.87
N ALA A 383 -1.97 -35.42 -14.64
CA ALA A 383 -1.40 -35.39 -13.29
C ALA A 383 -1.65 -34.05 -12.59
N ALA A 384 -1.53 -32.94 -13.32
CA ALA A 384 -1.77 -31.60 -12.80
C ALA A 384 -3.24 -31.38 -12.43
N ILE A 385 -4.19 -31.80 -13.27
CA ILE A 385 -5.63 -31.69 -12.99
C ILE A 385 -6.00 -32.45 -11.73
N TRP A 386 -5.49 -33.67 -11.57
CA TRP A 386 -5.75 -34.46 -10.37
C TRP A 386 -5.24 -33.77 -9.10
N ARG A 387 -4.04 -33.16 -9.15
CA ARG A 387 -3.49 -32.39 -8.03
C ARG A 387 -4.33 -31.15 -7.73
N ALA A 388 -4.61 -30.34 -8.74
CA ALA A 388 -5.39 -29.11 -8.61
C ALA A 388 -6.80 -29.38 -8.05
N SER A 389 -7.50 -30.41 -8.55
CA SER A 389 -8.85 -30.79 -8.10
C SER A 389 -8.91 -31.24 -6.63
N LYS A 390 -7.79 -31.71 -6.08
CA LYS A 390 -7.71 -32.16 -4.68
C LYS A 390 -7.32 -31.06 -3.71
N ARG A 391 -6.75 -29.95 -4.19
CA ARG A 391 -6.14 -28.93 -3.33
C ARG A 391 -7.13 -28.33 -2.34
N HIS A 392 -8.33 -27.97 -2.81
CA HIS A 392 -9.35 -27.33 -1.99
C HIS A 392 -10.60 -28.20 -1.75
N ALA A 393 -10.57 -29.47 -2.18
CA ALA A 393 -11.69 -30.40 -2.06
C ALA A 393 -12.10 -30.69 -0.61
N ALA A 394 -11.16 -30.59 0.34
CA ALA A 394 -11.40 -30.80 1.77
C ALA A 394 -11.40 -29.48 2.58
N SER A 395 -11.32 -28.34 1.90
CA SER A 395 -11.46 -27.02 2.54
C SER A 395 -12.93 -26.69 2.77
N ALA A 396 -13.22 -25.65 3.56
CA ALA A 396 -14.60 -25.15 3.74
C ALA A 396 -15.30 -24.74 2.44
N LEU A 397 -14.54 -24.44 1.37
CA LEU A 397 -15.06 -24.14 0.04
C LEU A 397 -15.46 -25.40 -0.75
N GLU A 398 -14.93 -26.58 -0.38
CA GLU A 398 -15.12 -27.86 -1.06
C GLU A 398 -14.88 -27.83 -2.60
N SER A 399 -14.07 -26.87 -3.07
CA SER A 399 -13.84 -26.64 -4.50
C SER A 399 -12.97 -27.74 -5.12
N LYS A 400 -13.51 -28.41 -6.16
CA LYS A 400 -12.84 -29.44 -6.97
C LYS A 400 -12.57 -29.01 -8.41
N GLY A 401 -13.12 -27.87 -8.82
CA GLY A 401 -13.02 -27.37 -10.18
C GLY A 401 -11.59 -26.98 -10.55
N VAL A 402 -11.29 -27.09 -11.84
CA VAL A 402 -9.97 -26.83 -12.42
C VAL A 402 -10.14 -26.01 -13.69
N VAL A 403 -9.26 -25.03 -13.89
CA VAL A 403 -9.15 -24.25 -15.11
C VAL A 403 -7.91 -24.68 -15.86
N VAL A 404 -8.06 -24.94 -17.15
CA VAL A 404 -6.97 -25.29 -18.08
C VAL A 404 -6.92 -24.24 -19.16
N GLU A 405 -5.76 -23.59 -19.32
CA GLU A 405 -5.58 -22.45 -20.22
C GLU A 405 -4.25 -22.51 -20.95
N PRO A 406 -4.07 -21.85 -22.12
CA PRO A 406 -2.78 -21.79 -22.79
C PRO A 406 -1.75 -21.07 -21.92
N TYR A 407 -0.50 -21.55 -21.93
CA TYR A 407 0.60 -20.76 -21.38
C TYR A 407 0.87 -19.57 -22.29
N ILE A 408 0.81 -18.37 -21.74
CA ILE A 408 1.07 -17.14 -22.49
C ILE A 408 2.55 -16.77 -22.36
N ASP A 409 3.27 -16.89 -23.46
CA ASP A 409 4.69 -16.50 -23.56
C ASP A 409 4.84 -14.98 -23.76
N GLY A 410 4.65 -14.25 -22.66
CA GLY A 410 4.78 -12.81 -22.55
C GLY A 410 4.98 -12.37 -21.10
N PRO A 411 5.44 -11.12 -20.85
CA PRO A 411 5.63 -10.59 -19.51
C PRO A 411 4.35 -10.67 -18.68
N GLU A 412 4.50 -11.12 -17.44
CA GLU A 412 3.46 -11.12 -16.41
C GLU A 412 3.50 -9.81 -15.64
N VAL A 413 2.32 -9.30 -15.31
CA VAL A 413 2.12 -8.04 -14.63
C VAL A 413 0.96 -8.11 -13.66
N ASP A 414 1.11 -7.37 -12.58
CA ASP A 414 0.02 -6.98 -11.71
C ASP A 414 -0.49 -5.60 -12.12
N ALA A 415 -1.81 -5.45 -12.15
CA ALA A 415 -2.47 -4.18 -12.37
C ALA A 415 -3.43 -3.88 -11.20
N ASP A 416 -2.95 -3.02 -10.30
CA ASP A 416 -3.70 -2.60 -9.12
C ASP A 416 -4.51 -1.34 -9.42
N MET A 417 -5.82 -1.38 -9.19
CA MET A 417 -6.75 -0.33 -9.59
C MET A 417 -7.65 0.13 -8.46
N ALA A 418 -7.88 1.43 -8.39
CA ALA A 418 -8.98 2.03 -7.63
C ALA A 418 -10.02 2.57 -8.62
N ILE A 419 -11.23 2.02 -8.57
CA ILE A 419 -12.34 2.37 -9.48
C ILE A 419 -13.51 2.93 -8.66
N LEU A 420 -14.12 4.01 -9.15
CA LEU A 420 -15.30 4.62 -8.55
C LEU A 420 -16.32 5.01 -9.62
N ASP A 421 -17.55 4.51 -9.55
CA ASP A 421 -18.61 4.76 -10.52
C ASP A 421 -18.18 4.49 -11.99
N GLY A 422 -17.36 3.46 -12.21
CA GLY A 422 -16.78 3.09 -13.51
C GLY A 422 -15.57 3.94 -13.95
N GLU A 423 -15.21 4.97 -13.19
CA GLU A 423 -14.01 5.79 -13.42
C GLU A 423 -12.78 5.13 -12.77
N VAL A 424 -11.75 4.84 -13.55
CA VAL A 424 -10.44 4.41 -13.02
C VAL A 424 -9.74 5.64 -12.42
N LEU A 425 -9.69 5.71 -11.10
CA LEU A 425 -9.06 6.82 -10.37
C LEU A 425 -7.54 6.66 -10.26
N PHE A 426 -7.08 5.42 -10.17
CA PHE A 426 -5.68 5.04 -10.11
C PHE A 426 -5.49 3.66 -10.72
N CYS A 427 -4.40 3.48 -11.45
CA CYS A 427 -3.96 2.21 -11.98
C CYS A 427 -2.44 2.16 -11.88
N TYR A 428 -1.90 1.17 -11.20
CA TYR A 428 -0.47 0.93 -11.05
C TYR A 428 -0.15 -0.43 -11.62
N ILE A 429 0.69 -0.43 -12.67
CA ILE A 429 1.09 -1.65 -13.37
C ILE A 429 2.52 -1.97 -12.97
N THR A 430 2.71 -3.15 -12.39
CA THR A 430 4.01 -3.63 -11.95
C THR A 430 4.36 -4.94 -12.63
N ASP A 431 5.65 -5.11 -12.87
CA ASP A 431 6.20 -6.34 -13.42
C ASP A 431 6.29 -7.42 -12.34
N ASP A 432 5.76 -8.60 -12.65
CA ASP A 432 6.01 -9.82 -11.90
C ASP A 432 7.13 -10.61 -12.60
N PHE A 433 8.22 -10.85 -11.87
CA PHE A 433 9.43 -11.43 -12.45
C PHE A 433 9.30 -12.95 -12.60
N PRO A 434 9.81 -13.52 -13.70
CA PRO A 434 9.70 -14.95 -13.97
C PRO A 434 10.13 -15.82 -12.80
N CYS A 435 9.26 -16.78 -12.48
CA CYS A 435 9.45 -17.72 -11.39
C CYS A 435 10.13 -19.00 -11.87
N SER A 436 10.31 -19.97 -10.97
CA SER A 436 10.86 -21.29 -11.34
C SER A 436 9.98 -22.02 -12.36
N GLY A 437 8.64 -21.86 -12.29
CA GLY A 437 7.67 -22.41 -13.22
C GLY A 437 7.77 -21.86 -14.65
N ASP A 438 8.30 -20.65 -14.82
CA ASP A 438 8.56 -20.07 -16.14
C ASP A 438 9.88 -20.55 -16.75
N LEU A 439 10.90 -20.65 -15.92
CA LEU A 439 12.29 -20.83 -16.35
C LEU A 439 12.68 -22.32 -16.47
N GLY A 440 12.11 -23.17 -15.61
CA GLY A 440 12.44 -24.60 -15.58
C GLY A 440 11.60 -25.38 -16.59
N ARG A 441 12.23 -25.90 -17.64
CA ARG A 441 11.57 -26.82 -18.59
C ARG A 441 11.85 -28.27 -18.18
N GLY A 442 10.80 -29.06 -17.97
CA GLY A 442 10.92 -30.50 -17.67
C GLY A 442 11.50 -30.86 -16.30
N ILE A 443 11.45 -29.94 -15.33
CA ILE A 443 11.89 -30.17 -13.95
C ILE A 443 10.66 -30.35 -13.07
N SER A 444 10.57 -31.49 -12.36
CA SER A 444 9.51 -31.73 -11.37
C SER A 444 9.76 -30.88 -10.11
N GLY A 445 8.72 -30.23 -9.59
CA GLY A 445 8.79 -29.43 -8.35
C GLY A 445 8.89 -27.92 -8.53
N LEU A 446 8.80 -27.42 -9.77
CA LEU A 446 8.74 -25.99 -10.06
C LEU A 446 7.41 -25.39 -9.60
N ASN A 447 7.46 -24.13 -9.20
CA ASN A 447 6.32 -23.39 -8.69
C ASN A 447 6.27 -21.96 -9.24
N PHE A 448 5.11 -21.33 -9.09
CA PHE A 448 4.87 -19.94 -9.42
C PHE A 448 5.03 -19.05 -8.17
N GLN A 449 6.08 -19.32 -7.38
CA GLN A 449 6.41 -18.45 -6.26
C GLN A 449 7.10 -17.19 -6.75
N GLU A 450 6.55 -16.09 -6.30
CA GLU A 450 7.08 -14.75 -6.43
C GLU A 450 8.57 -14.64 -6.04
N THR A 451 9.31 -13.90 -6.86
CA THR A 451 10.73 -13.64 -6.62
C THR A 451 10.98 -12.16 -6.30
N VAL A 452 10.83 -11.32 -7.30
CA VAL A 452 10.92 -9.87 -7.22
C VAL A 452 9.62 -9.35 -7.81
N MET A 453 8.88 -8.56 -7.04
CA MET A 453 7.55 -8.05 -7.41
C MET A 453 7.48 -6.54 -7.23
N ASP A 454 6.37 -5.95 -7.66
CA ASP A 454 6.06 -4.52 -7.45
C ASP A 454 7.16 -3.58 -7.99
N VAL A 455 7.71 -3.94 -9.15
CA VAL A 455 8.64 -3.08 -9.88
C VAL A 455 7.81 -2.34 -10.94
N PRO A 456 7.76 -0.99 -10.95
CA PRO A 456 7.01 -0.24 -11.97
C PRO A 456 7.34 -0.74 -13.37
N SER A 457 6.31 -1.09 -14.13
CA SER A 457 6.49 -1.87 -15.37
C SER A 457 7.39 -1.19 -16.39
N ALA A 458 8.32 -1.96 -16.96
CA ALA A 458 9.15 -1.50 -18.07
C ALA A 458 8.50 -1.70 -19.45
N LEU A 459 7.25 -2.21 -19.48
CA LEU A 459 6.49 -2.35 -20.72
C LEU A 459 6.33 -1.01 -21.45
N PRO A 460 6.30 -1.01 -22.79
CA PRO A 460 5.99 0.20 -23.56
C PRO A 460 4.63 0.80 -23.19
N GLU A 461 4.51 2.12 -23.30
CA GLU A 461 3.31 2.87 -22.87
C GLU A 461 2.02 2.39 -23.57
N ASP A 462 2.09 1.98 -24.83
CA ASP A 462 0.97 1.42 -25.58
C ASP A 462 0.57 0.02 -25.09
N GLU A 463 1.52 -0.80 -24.64
CA GLU A 463 1.22 -2.10 -24.03
C GLU A 463 0.62 -1.95 -22.63
N GLN A 464 1.10 -0.96 -21.86
CA GLN A 464 0.46 -0.59 -20.60
C GLN A 464 -0.94 0.00 -20.80
N ALA A 465 -1.17 0.77 -21.85
CA ALA A 465 -2.49 1.31 -22.19
C ALA A 465 -3.49 0.19 -22.51
N ILE A 466 -3.06 -0.89 -23.17
CA ILE A 466 -3.92 -2.08 -23.40
C ILE A 466 -4.44 -2.65 -22.08
N LEU A 467 -3.60 -2.76 -21.06
CA LEU A 467 -4.00 -3.24 -19.72
C LEU A 467 -4.96 -2.25 -19.06
N ARG A 468 -4.62 -0.95 -19.08
CA ARG A 468 -5.47 0.13 -18.51
C ARG A 468 -6.85 0.21 -19.17
N ASP A 469 -6.97 -0.18 -20.44
CA ASP A 469 -8.23 -0.08 -21.18
C ASP A 469 -9.06 -1.38 -21.17
N SER A 470 -8.42 -2.54 -21.05
CA SER A 470 -9.10 -3.84 -21.12
C SER A 470 -9.58 -4.33 -19.75
N LEU A 471 -8.75 -4.22 -18.72
CA LEU A 471 -9.05 -4.76 -17.40
C LEU A 471 -10.27 -4.09 -16.74
N PRO A 472 -10.44 -2.75 -16.77
CA PRO A 472 -11.66 -2.12 -16.23
C PRO A 472 -12.94 -2.56 -16.93
N LYS A 473 -12.88 -2.86 -18.24
CA LYS A 473 -14.04 -3.36 -18.98
C LYS A 473 -14.43 -4.76 -18.49
N THR A 474 -13.46 -5.63 -18.27
CA THR A 474 -13.72 -6.96 -17.70
C THR A 474 -14.26 -6.87 -16.27
N ILE A 475 -13.71 -5.98 -15.44
CA ILE A 475 -14.22 -5.72 -14.08
C ILE A 475 -15.68 -5.24 -14.13
N GLN A 476 -16.01 -4.35 -15.07
CA GLN A 476 -17.38 -3.88 -15.28
C GLN A 476 -18.31 -5.00 -15.79
N GLN A 477 -17.82 -5.89 -16.65
CA GLN A 477 -18.56 -7.06 -17.14
C GLN A 477 -18.85 -8.07 -16.02
N CYS A 478 -17.94 -8.24 -15.06
CA CYS A 478 -18.23 -9.01 -13.84
C CYS A 478 -19.39 -8.38 -13.04
N GLY A 479 -19.63 -7.07 -13.21
CA GLY A 479 -20.76 -6.36 -12.61
C GLY A 479 -20.35 -5.33 -11.55
N PHE A 480 -19.06 -5.04 -11.41
CA PHE A 480 -18.56 -4.02 -10.47
C PHE A 480 -18.66 -2.62 -11.06
N ALA A 481 -19.14 -1.66 -10.25
CA ALA A 481 -19.05 -0.24 -10.56
C ALA A 481 -17.88 0.44 -9.82
N SER A 482 -17.58 -0.01 -8.61
CA SER A 482 -16.50 0.55 -7.79
C SER A 482 -15.78 -0.52 -7.00
N GLY A 483 -14.54 -0.26 -6.62
CA GLY A 483 -13.73 -1.22 -5.88
C GLY A 483 -12.26 -0.84 -5.84
N VAL A 484 -11.52 -1.63 -5.08
CA VAL A 484 -10.08 -1.79 -5.28
C VAL A 484 -9.88 -3.18 -5.84
N PHE A 485 -9.09 -3.30 -6.90
CA PHE A 485 -8.87 -4.54 -7.62
C PHE A 485 -7.38 -4.78 -7.79
N HIS A 486 -6.97 -6.02 -7.61
CA HIS A 486 -5.65 -6.52 -7.96
C HIS A 486 -5.85 -7.54 -9.07
N CYS A 487 -5.34 -7.24 -10.27
CA CYS A 487 -5.52 -8.09 -11.44
C CYS A 487 -4.17 -8.62 -11.92
N GLU A 488 -4.08 -9.93 -12.11
CA GLU A 488 -2.90 -10.60 -12.66
C GLU A 488 -3.14 -10.83 -14.15
N ALA A 489 -2.19 -10.45 -15.01
CA ALA A 489 -2.32 -10.60 -16.45
C ALA A 489 -0.97 -10.82 -17.13
N ARG A 490 -1.01 -11.38 -18.34
CA ARG A 490 0.15 -11.44 -19.25
C ARG A 490 -0.11 -10.65 -20.52
N VAL A 491 0.93 -10.01 -21.05
CA VAL A 491 0.87 -9.32 -22.34
C VAL A 491 1.23 -10.30 -23.47
N LYS A 492 0.22 -10.93 -24.05
CA LYS A 492 0.37 -11.85 -25.19
C LYS A 492 0.88 -11.06 -26.40
N GLY A 493 1.95 -11.53 -27.04
CA GLY A 493 2.54 -10.83 -28.18
C GLY A 493 3.34 -9.58 -27.82
N SER A 494 3.71 -9.39 -26.55
CA SER A 494 4.55 -8.25 -26.13
C SER A 494 5.84 -8.16 -26.94
N ARG A 495 6.30 -6.92 -27.17
CA ARG A 495 7.62 -6.64 -27.75
C ARG A 495 8.76 -6.81 -26.75
N LEU A 496 8.45 -6.94 -25.46
CA LEU A 496 9.46 -7.21 -24.44
C LEU A 496 9.43 -8.69 -24.02
N HIS A 497 10.56 -9.14 -23.49
CA HIS A 497 10.71 -10.43 -22.84
C HIS A 497 11.78 -10.32 -21.75
N TYR A 498 11.74 -11.21 -20.77
CA TYR A 498 12.78 -11.27 -19.76
C TYR A 498 14.04 -11.95 -20.31
N ARG A 499 15.20 -11.33 -20.09
CA ARG A 499 16.52 -11.94 -20.30
C ARG A 499 17.53 -11.40 -19.29
N SER A 500 18.58 -12.16 -19.04
CA SER A 500 19.70 -11.69 -18.21
C SER A 500 20.36 -10.49 -18.89
N ARG A 501 20.56 -9.42 -18.14
CA ARG A 501 21.31 -8.25 -18.59
C ARG A 501 22.77 -8.61 -18.87
N GLU A 502 23.32 -8.04 -19.93
CA GLU A 502 24.70 -8.29 -20.36
C GLU A 502 25.75 -7.82 -19.34
N ASP A 503 25.45 -6.78 -18.56
CA ASP A 503 26.43 -6.14 -17.69
C ASP A 503 26.60 -6.81 -16.31
N ASN A 504 25.56 -7.44 -15.78
CA ASN A 504 25.60 -8.05 -14.45
C ASN A 504 24.85 -9.39 -14.32
N GLY A 505 24.22 -9.88 -15.39
CA GLY A 505 23.48 -11.15 -15.41
C GLY A 505 22.13 -11.12 -14.71
N ILE A 506 21.71 -9.99 -14.13
CA ILE A 506 20.42 -9.87 -13.46
C ILE A 506 19.30 -9.86 -14.51
N LEU A 507 18.23 -10.62 -14.25
CA LEU A 507 17.06 -10.71 -15.12
C LEU A 507 16.31 -9.37 -15.13
N ASP A 508 15.91 -8.88 -16.32
CA ASP A 508 15.01 -7.72 -16.48
C ASP A 508 14.31 -7.80 -17.84
N LEU A 509 13.36 -6.89 -18.11
CA LEU A 509 12.68 -6.79 -19.39
C LEU A 509 13.56 -6.15 -20.47
N HIS A 510 13.57 -6.76 -21.65
CA HIS A 510 14.30 -6.28 -22.81
C HIS A 510 13.50 -6.39 -24.11
N PRO A 511 13.75 -5.49 -25.08
CA PRO A 511 13.19 -5.64 -26.42
C PRO A 511 13.56 -6.99 -27.03
N LYS A 512 12.59 -7.63 -27.68
CA LYS A 512 12.82 -8.77 -28.58
C LYS A 512 13.64 -8.30 -29.79
N ASP A 513 14.50 -9.18 -30.31
CA ASP A 513 15.37 -8.84 -31.44
C ASP A 513 14.55 -8.55 -32.70
N GLU A 514 14.84 -7.43 -33.37
CA GLU A 514 14.19 -7.00 -34.62
C GLU A 514 14.56 -7.97 -35.76
N GLY A 515 13.78 -9.03 -35.95
CA GLY A 515 13.96 -9.94 -37.09
C GLY A 515 13.43 -11.36 -36.94
N ILE A 516 12.98 -11.76 -35.74
CA ILE A 516 12.49 -13.11 -35.48
C ILE A 516 11.05 -13.02 -34.95
N GLN A 517 10.09 -13.25 -35.85
CA GLN A 517 8.65 -13.59 -35.68
C GLN A 517 7.62 -12.59 -36.25
N GLU A 518 6.50 -13.19 -36.70
CA GLU A 518 5.28 -12.54 -37.16
C GLU A 518 4.81 -11.51 -36.12
N GLN A 519 4.54 -10.28 -36.57
CA GLN A 519 4.04 -9.20 -35.72
C GLN A 519 2.63 -9.55 -35.21
N GLN A 520 2.54 -10.30 -34.11
CA GLN A 520 1.30 -10.45 -33.38
C GLN A 520 1.05 -9.16 -32.59
N GLU A 521 -0.11 -8.54 -32.78
CA GLU A 521 -0.48 -7.36 -32.01
C GLU A 521 -0.55 -7.69 -30.51
N PRO A 522 0.09 -6.90 -29.64
CA PRO A 522 0.01 -7.12 -28.20
C PRO A 522 -1.44 -7.12 -27.72
N SER A 523 -1.76 -7.97 -26.75
CA SER A 523 -3.08 -8.04 -26.13
C SER A 523 -2.99 -8.45 -24.66
N CYS A 524 -3.94 -7.99 -23.86
CA CYS A 524 -4.07 -8.39 -22.46
C CYS A 524 -4.67 -9.80 -22.37
N TYR A 525 -3.97 -10.71 -21.71
CA TYR A 525 -4.51 -11.99 -21.28
C TYR A 525 -4.67 -11.99 -19.76
N LEU A 526 -5.90 -11.80 -19.30
CA LEU A 526 -6.24 -11.80 -17.87
C LEU A 526 -6.11 -13.20 -17.28
N HIS A 527 -5.39 -13.34 -16.15
CA HIS A 527 -5.31 -14.57 -15.37
C HIS A 527 -6.32 -14.62 -14.23
N GLU A 528 -6.44 -13.52 -13.47
CA GLU A 528 -7.31 -13.43 -12.29
C GLU A 528 -7.71 -11.98 -11.97
N ILE A 529 -8.91 -11.80 -11.39
CA ILE A 529 -9.37 -10.55 -10.76
C ILE A 529 -9.61 -10.78 -9.28
N ASN A 530 -8.81 -10.16 -8.43
CA ASN A 530 -9.03 -10.14 -6.99
C ASN A 530 -9.71 -8.82 -6.59
N ALA A 531 -10.99 -8.85 -6.20
CA ALA A 531 -11.80 -7.66 -5.85
C ALA A 531 -11.51 -7.08 -4.45
N ARG A 532 -10.22 -6.90 -4.17
CA ARG A 532 -9.64 -6.38 -2.93
C ARG A 532 -8.33 -5.62 -3.22
N PRO A 533 -7.79 -4.87 -2.24
CA PRO A 533 -6.40 -4.42 -2.28
C PRO A 533 -5.40 -5.56 -2.56
N PRO A 534 -4.25 -5.26 -3.18
CA PRO A 534 -3.18 -6.23 -3.41
C PRO A 534 -2.57 -6.74 -2.10
N GLY A 535 -1.53 -7.56 -2.19
CA GLY A 535 -0.75 -8.02 -1.04
C GLY A 535 -0.36 -6.87 -0.09
N TYR A 536 -0.13 -7.17 1.19
CA TYR A 536 0.15 -6.14 2.19
C TYR A 536 1.37 -5.30 1.81
N ALA A 537 2.47 -5.95 1.43
CA ALA A 537 3.69 -5.28 0.98
C ALA A 537 3.43 -4.40 -0.26
N ASN A 538 2.68 -4.87 -1.25
CA ASN A 538 2.31 -4.09 -2.44
C ASN A 538 1.45 -2.87 -2.09
N THR A 539 0.49 -3.04 -1.17
CA THR A 539 -0.33 -1.94 -0.67
C THR A 539 0.53 -0.87 0.02
N VAL A 540 1.52 -1.29 0.82
CA VAL A 540 2.48 -0.38 1.44
C VAL A 540 3.39 0.27 0.39
N ALA A 541 3.83 -0.47 -0.63
CA ALA A 541 4.65 0.06 -1.72
C ALA A 541 3.92 1.16 -2.48
N ALA A 542 2.66 0.94 -2.89
CA ALA A 542 1.84 1.96 -3.55
C ALA A 542 1.61 3.20 -2.67
N LEU A 543 1.38 3.00 -1.37
CA LEU A 543 1.25 4.09 -0.40
C LEU A 543 2.52 4.94 -0.34
N LEU A 544 3.67 4.31 -0.25
CA LEU A 544 4.94 4.99 -0.10
C LEU A 544 5.41 5.64 -1.41
N ALA A 545 5.35 4.93 -2.53
CA ALA A 545 5.83 5.40 -3.83
C ALA A 545 4.89 6.45 -4.46
N HIS A 546 3.57 6.27 -4.34
CA HIS A 546 2.57 7.12 -5.02
C HIS A 546 1.70 7.94 -4.08
N GLY A 547 1.70 7.66 -2.78
CA GLY A 547 0.80 8.32 -1.83
C GLY A 547 -0.66 7.87 -1.94
N VAL A 548 -0.93 6.69 -2.50
CA VAL A 548 -2.26 6.10 -2.67
C VAL A 548 -2.47 4.99 -1.64
N ASP A 549 -3.49 5.13 -0.80
CA ASP A 549 -3.80 4.15 0.26
C ASP A 549 -5.00 3.28 -0.12
N TYR A 550 -4.73 2.08 -0.62
CA TYR A 550 -5.78 1.13 -1.00
C TYR A 550 -6.66 0.68 0.19
N TYR A 551 -6.12 0.59 1.40
CA TYR A 551 -6.92 0.21 2.57
C TYR A 551 -7.86 1.33 2.99
N ALA A 552 -7.39 2.58 2.97
CA ALA A 552 -8.24 3.73 3.23
C ALA A 552 -9.39 3.82 2.21
N ILE A 553 -9.10 3.59 0.92
CA ILE A 553 -10.12 3.56 -0.14
C ILE A 553 -11.11 2.42 0.11
N ARG A 554 -10.62 1.20 0.39
CA ARG A 554 -11.45 0.01 0.66
C ARG A 554 -12.39 0.22 1.86
N LEU A 555 -11.89 0.83 2.93
CA LEU A 555 -12.68 1.16 4.13
C LEU A 555 -13.81 2.13 3.81
N LEU A 556 -13.55 3.17 3.02
CA LEU A 556 -14.58 4.13 2.60
C LEU A 556 -15.61 3.50 1.66
N LEU A 557 -15.19 2.63 0.74
CA LEU A 557 -16.09 1.89 -0.14
C LEU A 557 -17.07 1.01 0.66
N ALA A 558 -16.59 0.35 1.72
CA ALA A 558 -17.42 -0.48 2.61
C ALA A 558 -18.47 0.33 3.40
N LEU A 559 -18.26 1.63 3.59
CA LEU A 559 -19.22 2.54 4.24
C LEU A 559 -20.22 3.16 3.28
N GLY A 560 -20.13 2.78 2.01
CA GLY A 560 -20.88 3.34 0.91
C GLY A 560 -20.34 4.68 0.44
N TYR A 561 -20.53 4.93 -0.85
CA TYR A 561 -20.05 6.11 -1.55
C TYR A 561 -21.18 6.80 -2.31
N ARG A 562 -22.42 6.67 -1.83
CA ARG A 562 -23.59 7.35 -2.44
C ARG A 562 -23.62 8.84 -2.14
N ARG A 563 -22.94 9.30 -1.09
CA ARG A 563 -22.82 10.72 -0.77
C ARG A 563 -21.59 11.29 -1.44
N GLU A 564 -21.71 12.50 -1.97
CA GLU A 564 -20.58 13.18 -2.62
C GLU A 564 -19.38 13.40 -1.67
N GLU A 565 -19.62 13.54 -0.37
CA GLU A 565 -18.55 13.65 0.64
C GLU A 565 -17.65 12.40 0.67
N GLU A 566 -18.23 11.20 0.63
CA GLU A 566 -17.48 9.94 0.62
C GLU A 566 -16.73 9.77 -0.71
N LYS A 567 -17.38 10.10 -1.84
CA LYS A 567 -16.73 10.09 -3.16
C LYS A 567 -15.54 11.05 -3.23
N GLN A 568 -15.66 12.25 -2.64
CA GLN A 568 -14.56 13.21 -2.58
C GLN A 568 -13.37 12.66 -1.79
N ARG A 569 -13.62 12.02 -0.64
CA ARG A 569 -12.55 11.37 0.14
C ARG A 569 -11.88 10.24 -0.65
N ILE A 570 -12.66 9.37 -1.29
CA ILE A 570 -12.14 8.28 -2.13
C ILE A 570 -11.28 8.85 -3.27
N ARG A 571 -11.80 9.83 -4.01
CA ARG A 571 -11.08 10.49 -5.10
C ARG A 571 -9.78 11.13 -4.61
N ALA A 572 -9.79 11.82 -3.48
CA ALA A 572 -8.59 12.46 -2.96
C ALA A 572 -7.53 11.44 -2.49
N LEU A 573 -7.94 10.30 -1.94
CA LEU A 573 -7.03 9.22 -1.50
C LEU A 573 -6.51 8.36 -2.65
N ALA A 574 -7.24 8.29 -3.77
CA ALA A 574 -6.80 7.60 -4.98
C ALA A 574 -5.87 8.45 -5.86
N ARG A 575 -5.63 9.73 -5.53
CA ARG A 575 -4.79 10.59 -6.36
C ARG A 575 -3.31 10.38 -6.05
N PRO A 576 -2.48 9.98 -7.03
CA PRO A 576 -1.04 9.87 -6.83
C PRO A 576 -0.40 11.25 -6.61
N PHE A 577 0.91 11.29 -6.41
CA PHE A 577 1.66 12.56 -6.43
C PHE A 577 1.51 13.29 -7.77
N ARG A 578 1.86 14.58 -7.78
CA ARG A 578 1.64 15.46 -8.95
C ARG A 578 2.29 14.85 -10.20
N GLY A 579 1.56 14.84 -11.31
CA GLY A 579 2.03 14.24 -12.57
C GLY A 579 1.86 12.71 -12.64
N ALA A 580 1.28 12.09 -11.61
CA ALA A 580 1.24 10.64 -11.45
C ALA A 580 2.63 9.98 -11.36
N GLU A 581 3.66 10.77 -11.09
CA GLU A 581 5.02 10.30 -10.92
C GLU A 581 5.22 9.75 -9.50
N PRO A 582 5.81 8.55 -9.34
CA PRO A 582 6.20 8.07 -8.03
C PRO A 582 7.36 8.90 -7.48
N GLN A 583 7.47 9.00 -6.16
CA GLN A 583 8.59 9.71 -5.54
C GLN A 583 9.93 8.96 -5.66
N TYR A 584 9.90 7.66 -5.92
CA TYR A 584 11.04 6.79 -6.21
C TYR A 584 10.55 5.52 -6.90
N THR A 585 11.44 4.80 -7.55
CA THR A 585 11.16 3.45 -8.03
C THR A 585 11.23 2.47 -6.87
N SER A 586 10.11 1.82 -6.56
CA SER A 586 10.05 0.72 -5.59
C SER A 586 10.37 -0.62 -6.25
N CYS A 587 10.79 -1.57 -5.42
CA CYS A 587 10.93 -2.97 -5.78
C CYS A 587 10.79 -3.80 -4.50
N ILE A 588 9.99 -4.87 -4.52
CA ILE A 588 9.83 -5.78 -3.39
C ILE A 588 10.75 -6.99 -3.60
N ALA A 589 11.69 -7.15 -2.67
CA ALA A 589 12.47 -8.36 -2.56
C ALA A 589 11.76 -9.34 -1.61
N VAL A 590 11.21 -10.42 -2.15
CA VAL A 590 10.77 -11.56 -1.34
C VAL A 590 12.01 -12.29 -0.84
N LEU A 591 12.07 -12.65 0.44
CA LEU A 591 13.22 -13.35 1.02
C LEU A 591 12.87 -14.84 1.19
N PRO A 592 13.41 -15.75 0.37
CA PRO A 592 13.10 -17.17 0.47
C PRO A 592 13.89 -17.83 1.62
N PRO A 593 13.41 -18.96 2.15
CA PRO A 593 14.24 -19.81 2.98
C PRO A 593 15.34 -20.48 2.14
N THR A 594 16.56 -20.52 2.67
CA THR A 594 17.74 -21.13 2.03
C THR A 594 18.24 -22.38 2.77
N ARG A 595 17.80 -22.57 4.00
CA ARG A 595 18.14 -23.65 4.94
C ARG A 595 16.90 -24.05 5.75
N GLU A 596 16.70 -25.33 6.00
CA GLU A 596 15.65 -25.82 6.90
C GLU A 596 16.10 -25.81 8.36
N GLY A 597 15.16 -25.65 9.29
CA GLY A 597 15.44 -25.73 10.72
C GLY A 597 14.45 -24.93 11.57
N ILE A 598 14.87 -24.57 12.79
CA ILE A 598 14.09 -23.71 13.69
C ILE A 598 14.73 -22.33 13.77
N MET A 599 13.95 -21.29 13.49
CA MET A 599 14.43 -19.90 13.49
C MET A 599 14.95 -19.48 14.87
N ALA A 600 16.17 -18.93 14.93
CA ALA A 600 16.76 -18.40 16.16
C ALA A 600 16.44 -16.92 16.41
N SER A 601 16.30 -16.15 15.33
CA SER A 601 16.04 -14.71 15.37
C SER A 601 14.55 -14.39 15.55
N GLU A 602 14.24 -13.42 16.41
CA GLU A 602 12.89 -12.85 16.48
C GLU A 602 12.56 -12.05 15.21
N ASN A 603 13.56 -11.38 14.64
CA ASN A 603 13.41 -10.55 13.46
C ASN A 603 14.61 -10.72 12.51
N CYS A 604 14.65 -11.84 11.77
CA CYS A 604 15.78 -12.18 10.91
C CYS A 604 16.06 -11.13 9.82
N VAL A 605 15.02 -10.44 9.32
CA VAL A 605 15.18 -9.38 8.33
C VAL A 605 15.84 -8.15 8.95
N LEU A 606 15.42 -7.72 10.15
CA LEU A 606 16.06 -6.60 10.83
C LEU A 606 17.52 -6.90 11.18
N ASP A 607 17.79 -8.08 11.74
CA ASP A 607 19.16 -8.52 12.07
C ASP A 607 20.07 -8.44 10.84
N PHE A 608 19.58 -8.95 9.70
CA PHE A 608 20.29 -8.88 8.42
C PHE A 608 20.52 -7.43 7.96
N LEU A 609 19.50 -6.58 8.00
CA LEU A 609 19.63 -5.18 7.59
C LEU A 609 20.60 -4.40 8.48
N GLU A 610 20.62 -4.66 9.78
CA GLU A 610 21.58 -4.04 10.71
C GLU A 610 23.03 -4.45 10.43
N ALA A 611 23.24 -5.70 10.03
CA ALA A 611 24.54 -6.19 9.59
C ALA A 611 24.97 -5.65 8.21
N ASN A 612 24.05 -5.12 7.41
CA ASN A 612 24.28 -4.67 6.04
C ASN A 612 23.81 -3.21 5.83
N PRO A 613 24.46 -2.21 6.47
CA PRO A 613 24.02 -0.81 6.43
C PRO A 613 24.08 -0.20 5.02
N ASP A 614 24.90 -0.75 4.13
CA ASP A 614 24.98 -0.37 2.72
C ASP A 614 23.68 -0.69 1.96
N LEU A 615 22.97 -1.75 2.36
CA LEU A 615 21.65 -2.10 1.81
C LEU A 615 20.52 -1.43 2.60
N LYS A 616 20.61 -1.38 3.93
CA LYS A 616 19.58 -0.79 4.82
C LYS A 616 19.20 0.64 4.44
N LYS A 617 20.16 1.44 3.97
CA LYS A 617 19.91 2.84 3.54
C LYS A 617 18.93 2.96 2.37
N HIS A 618 18.69 1.89 1.62
CA HIS A 618 17.76 1.84 0.50
C HIS A 618 16.40 1.23 0.88
N VAL A 619 16.25 0.71 2.10
CA VAL A 619 15.02 0.06 2.55
C VAL A 619 14.09 1.09 3.17
N VAL A 620 12.87 1.16 2.63
CA VAL A 620 11.82 2.08 3.14
C VAL A 620 10.79 1.36 4.01
N TRP A 621 10.72 0.03 3.87
CA TRP A 621 9.87 -0.84 4.69
C TRP A 621 10.31 -2.30 4.61
N PHE A 622 10.03 -3.09 5.64
CA PHE A 622 10.24 -4.53 5.63
C PHE A 622 9.28 -5.24 6.59
N GLU A 623 9.10 -6.54 6.40
CA GLU A 623 8.45 -7.43 7.36
C GLU A 623 9.25 -8.72 7.57
N THR A 624 9.06 -9.33 8.73
CA THR A 624 9.52 -10.68 9.04
C THR A 624 8.30 -11.57 9.24
N VAL A 625 8.27 -12.70 8.53
CA VAL A 625 7.15 -13.67 8.53
C VAL A 625 7.38 -14.80 9.54
N LYS A 626 8.64 -15.20 9.75
CA LYS A 626 9.02 -16.28 10.67
C LYS A 626 9.85 -15.70 11.83
N GLY A 627 9.29 -15.80 13.04
CA GLY A 627 9.94 -15.37 14.28
C GLY A 627 10.67 -16.54 14.96
N LYS A 628 11.22 -16.27 16.15
CA LYS A 628 11.99 -17.27 16.90
C LYS A 628 11.13 -18.47 17.25
N GLY A 629 11.67 -19.67 17.04
CA GLY A 629 10.97 -20.92 17.32
C GLY A 629 10.07 -21.41 16.18
N ASP A 630 9.82 -20.58 15.17
CA ASP A 630 9.08 -21.02 13.99
C ASP A 630 9.89 -22.01 13.16
N THR A 631 9.20 -22.99 12.59
CA THR A 631 9.78 -23.90 11.60
C THR A 631 10.00 -23.15 10.28
N VAL A 632 11.25 -23.23 9.81
CA VAL A 632 11.66 -22.79 8.49
C VAL A 632 11.72 -24.01 7.57
N GLN A 633 10.82 -24.03 6.60
CA GLN A 633 10.85 -25.01 5.52
C GLN A 633 12.08 -24.76 4.64
N GLY A 634 12.81 -25.82 4.27
CA GLY A 634 13.95 -25.71 3.37
C GLY A 634 13.57 -25.30 1.93
N PRO A 635 14.56 -24.96 1.09
CA PRO A 635 14.33 -24.52 -0.29
C PRO A 635 13.68 -25.59 -1.19
N ASP A 636 13.76 -26.87 -0.83
CA ASP A 636 13.16 -27.98 -1.57
C ASP A 636 11.69 -28.26 -1.18
N SER A 637 11.12 -27.46 -0.28
CA SER A 637 9.72 -27.58 0.13
C SER A 637 8.77 -27.29 -1.03
N SER A 638 7.76 -28.15 -1.20
CA SER A 638 6.64 -27.90 -2.12
C SER A 638 5.68 -26.80 -1.64
N GLU A 639 5.78 -26.39 -0.38
CA GLU A 639 4.99 -25.29 0.16
C GLU A 639 5.68 -23.95 -0.07
N LEU A 640 4.93 -22.98 -0.59
CA LEU A 640 5.42 -21.63 -0.89
C LEU A 640 5.56 -20.82 0.42
N TRP A 641 6.79 -20.74 0.94
CA TRP A 641 7.10 -19.95 2.13
C TRP A 641 8.13 -18.87 1.84
N MET A 642 7.98 -17.75 2.53
CA MET A 642 8.95 -16.66 2.59
C MET A 642 9.31 -16.39 4.05
N LEU A 643 10.51 -15.85 4.28
CA LEU A 643 10.98 -15.42 5.60
C LEU A 643 10.67 -13.95 5.88
N GLY A 644 10.46 -13.16 4.82
CA GLY A 644 10.09 -11.76 4.92
C GLY A 644 10.03 -11.09 3.55
N ASN A 645 9.57 -9.84 3.54
CA ASN A 645 9.58 -8.95 2.38
C ASN A 645 10.34 -7.68 2.71
N VAL A 646 11.02 -7.12 1.72
CA VAL A 646 11.73 -5.84 1.84
C VAL A 646 11.36 -4.95 0.67
N ILE A 647 10.82 -3.75 0.95
CA ILE A 647 10.60 -2.71 -0.06
C ILE A 647 11.87 -1.86 -0.13
N VAL A 648 12.52 -1.90 -1.29
CA VAL A 648 13.64 -1.01 -1.61
C VAL A 648 13.16 0.18 -2.44
N ALA A 649 13.82 1.32 -2.26
CA ALA A 649 13.56 2.53 -3.01
C ALA A 649 14.84 3.02 -3.69
N SER A 650 14.75 3.28 -4.99
CA SER A 650 15.78 3.96 -5.77
C SER A 650 15.26 5.27 -6.36
N ARG A 651 16.04 6.34 -6.19
CA ARG A 651 15.84 7.62 -6.88
C ARG A 651 16.61 7.70 -8.21
N ASN A 652 17.44 6.71 -8.51
CA ASN A 652 18.22 6.61 -9.76
C ASN A 652 17.52 5.74 -10.82
N GLY A 653 16.37 5.15 -10.48
CA GLY A 653 15.48 4.44 -11.39
C GLY A 653 15.50 2.93 -11.23
N ARG A 654 14.75 2.26 -12.11
CA ARG A 654 14.51 0.80 -12.08
C ARG A 654 15.78 -0.05 -11.99
N LYS A 655 16.77 0.24 -12.82
CA LYS A 655 18.03 -0.54 -12.87
C LYS A 655 18.69 -0.65 -11.49
N GLU A 656 18.78 0.44 -10.74
CA GLU A 656 19.37 0.42 -9.39
C GLU A 656 18.44 -0.28 -8.39
N ALA A 657 17.13 -0.03 -8.45
CA ALA A 657 16.17 -0.70 -7.55
C ALA A 657 16.24 -2.23 -7.66
N VAL A 658 16.24 -2.76 -8.89
CA VAL A 658 16.35 -4.21 -9.16
C VAL A 658 17.71 -4.77 -8.72
N GLU A 659 18.80 -4.04 -8.94
CA GLU A 659 20.14 -4.42 -8.47
C GLU A 659 20.23 -4.53 -6.94
N ILE A 660 19.64 -3.58 -6.22
CA ILE A 660 19.60 -3.60 -4.75
C ILE A 660 18.76 -4.79 -4.26
N ALA A 661 17.57 -4.99 -4.82
CA ALA A 661 16.68 -6.11 -4.46
C ALA A 661 17.34 -7.48 -4.68
N TYR A 662 18.04 -7.65 -5.81
CA TYR A 662 18.79 -8.86 -6.08
C TYR A 662 19.97 -9.05 -5.11
N SER A 663 20.68 -7.96 -4.78
CA SER A 663 21.77 -7.98 -3.78
C SER A 663 21.28 -8.38 -2.39
N LEU A 664 20.12 -7.86 -1.95
CA LEU A 664 19.45 -8.27 -0.72
C LEU A 664 19.17 -9.76 -0.73
N ARG A 665 18.45 -10.27 -1.75
CA ARG A 665 18.11 -11.70 -1.86
C ARG A 665 19.35 -12.59 -1.84
N LYS A 666 20.40 -12.20 -2.56
CA LYS A 666 21.65 -12.97 -2.66
C LYS A 666 22.45 -13.01 -1.36
N ARG A 667 22.45 -11.90 -0.60
CA ARG A 667 23.20 -11.77 0.66
C ARG A 667 22.38 -12.17 1.89
N PHE A 668 21.07 -12.33 1.75
CA PHE A 668 20.18 -12.62 2.87
C PHE A 668 20.58 -13.93 3.54
N ASP A 669 20.84 -13.84 4.83
CA ASP A 669 21.15 -14.96 5.69
C ASP A 669 20.45 -14.72 7.04
N TYR A 670 20.16 -15.81 7.74
CA TYR A 670 19.39 -15.82 8.97
C TYR A 670 19.94 -16.93 9.88
N LYS A 671 19.71 -16.81 11.19
CA LYS A 671 20.23 -17.78 12.16
C LYS A 671 19.18 -18.84 12.48
N LEU A 672 19.61 -20.09 12.51
CA LEU A 672 18.83 -21.21 13.03
C LEU A 672 19.36 -21.58 14.43
N LEU A 673 18.53 -22.20 15.27
CA LEU A 673 18.94 -22.59 16.63
C LEU A 673 20.12 -23.56 16.64
N GLU A 674 20.30 -24.32 15.55
CA GLU A 674 21.42 -25.23 15.32
C GLU A 674 22.75 -24.49 15.07
N ASP A 675 22.70 -23.21 14.67
CA ASP A 675 23.88 -22.35 14.51
C ASP A 675 24.39 -21.79 15.86
N GLU A 676 23.57 -21.87 16.93
CA GLU A 676 23.92 -21.39 18.28
C GLU A 676 24.65 -22.44 19.13
N THR A 677 24.77 -23.68 18.63
CA THR A 677 25.52 -24.79 19.24
C THR A 677 26.90 -24.96 18.62
#